data_AF-A0A4R8AW20-F1
#
_entry.id   AF-A0A4R8AW20-F1
#
_cell.length_a   1.000
_cell.length_b   1.000
_cell.length_c   1.000
_cell.angle_alpha   90.00
_cell.angle_beta   90.00
_cell.angle_gamma   90.00
#
_symmetry.space_group_name_H-M   'P 1'
#
loop_
_entity.id
_entity.type
_entity.pdbx_description
1 polymer ?
#
loop_
_entity_poly.entity_id
_entity_poly.type
_entity_poly.pdbx_seq_one_letter_code
_entity_poly.pdbx_strand_id
1 'polypeptide(L)'
;MSFYIKGDTRPVLGKNVYTLMSTIDPHVKKKIELYIDPNANNTPKVDLSRIVKQRWELLKKGKQILDLGNDGGVTFNQSSLGIEYTIKVFFTDAFGISSSTTLDLIPIAGKPSIQNLKWQDEYYEDLNGRAIAYLDNVRLYIHTLNIPVGDTLEVTIWEDEGLDGHDKKSRNMGTCKTTRVDRYGKSELFFNNLKLYQKILNDKDYINEDMHEFYAEVKYKGKIDVIEDKIQLKVFNNLVKRVERPKSNSPMVVHIPDKLKKPENKKGVKVNINVFFDGTLNNSNNTDARLVYEKKKKGLPLTPKETKAAEAYKKNKENGSSYDNYYSNIAILHQMNIADNKNKEIKIYLEGEGTEDYQVDDTDGYAFGSGKTGIPAKVNKAFVKIKNDIEKLTEKKIITEKEFIKEIELTVFGFSRGAAAARHFIALKYKIQDKYDIESSNFSVKFAGLFDTVSSYHDAHSLVTGAVNKDFENDVDELKLKMEGVKKVFHLTAADEYRENFSLTTIEHSIAAGVGYELEIPGAHSDVGGGYGEIENETRYFRDEPDFKNIQKVLLEQGWYTPEQLNYPMKSEQAGKPYGGTRTGIPNSYQYIGLVIMVKMAEKHGLNFDKTLIEGSKDAIYRVPDDLVFAKENLINYALKNDGAHSLKATIREEHLKPIRNKYLHRSTSNALGKGGRYKDGKPYRKPIKG
;
A
#
# COMPACT_ATOMS: atom_id res chain seq x y z
N MET A 1 -20.64 -16.22 -12.28
CA MET A 1 -20.78 -15.92 -10.85
C MET A 1 -21.95 -16.75 -10.32
N SER A 2 -21.66 -17.90 -9.72
CA SER A 2 -22.63 -18.67 -8.94
C SER A 2 -22.62 -18.10 -7.51
N PHE A 3 -23.79 -17.86 -6.91
CA PHE A 3 -23.88 -17.47 -5.51
C PHE A 3 -24.63 -18.54 -4.72
N TYR A 4 -23.90 -19.20 -3.84
CA TYR A 4 -24.36 -20.16 -2.86
C TYR A 4 -24.75 -19.41 -1.57
N ILE A 5 -25.92 -19.72 -1.01
CA ILE A 5 -26.26 -19.46 0.40
C ILE A 5 -26.51 -20.85 0.99
N LYS A 6 -25.61 -21.33 1.87
CA LYS A 6 -25.80 -22.59 2.63
C LYS A 6 -25.91 -22.26 4.11
N GLY A 7 -26.95 -22.78 4.75
CA GLY A 7 -27.27 -22.60 6.17
C GLY A 7 -28.77 -22.74 6.40
N ASP A 8 -29.19 -23.97 6.69
CA ASP A 8 -30.57 -24.46 6.74
C ASP A 8 -31.42 -23.87 7.88
N THR A 9 -32.41 -23.06 7.53
CA THR A 9 -33.87 -23.30 7.73
C THR A 9 -34.63 -21.98 7.49
N ARG A 10 -35.58 -22.01 6.55
CA ARG A 10 -36.33 -20.86 5.99
C ARG A 10 -37.35 -20.29 7.01
N PRO A 11 -37.85 -19.05 6.81
CA PRO A 11 -38.92 -18.86 5.82
C PRO A 11 -38.56 -17.85 4.73
N VAL A 12 -39.08 -18.16 3.56
CA VAL A 12 -39.06 -17.37 2.33
C VAL A 12 -39.68 -16.01 2.65
N LEU A 13 -38.90 -14.94 2.53
CA LEU A 13 -39.33 -13.55 2.35
C LEU A 13 -38.79 -13.15 0.98
N GLY A 14 -39.69 -13.13 -0.01
CA GLY A 14 -39.49 -12.55 -1.34
C GLY A 14 -38.25 -12.97 -2.13
N LYS A 15 -38.45 -13.78 -3.18
CA LYS A 15 -37.54 -13.90 -4.34
C LYS A 15 -37.11 -12.54 -4.93
N ASN A 16 -37.76 -11.43 -4.59
CA ASN A 16 -37.47 -10.10 -5.13
C ASN A 16 -36.57 -9.21 -4.25
N VAL A 17 -36.22 -9.62 -3.01
CA VAL A 17 -35.09 -8.96 -2.28
C VAL A 17 -33.75 -9.43 -2.85
N TYR A 18 -33.72 -10.62 -3.46
CA TYR A 18 -32.54 -11.23 -4.07
C TYR A 18 -32.46 -11.07 -5.60
N THR A 19 -33.50 -10.55 -6.26
CA THR A 19 -33.52 -10.52 -7.74
C THR A 19 -34.21 -9.27 -8.27
N LEU A 20 -33.46 -8.17 -8.27
CA LEU A 20 -33.50 -7.16 -9.34
C LEU A 20 -32.10 -6.53 -9.50
N MET A 21 -31.11 -7.38 -9.79
CA MET A 21 -29.82 -6.98 -10.35
C MET A 21 -29.87 -7.14 -11.87
N SER A 22 -30.72 -6.40 -12.57
CA SER A 22 -30.65 -6.32 -14.04
C SER A 22 -31.55 -5.20 -14.57
N THR A 23 -31.13 -3.96 -14.34
CA THR A 23 -31.28 -2.77 -15.21
C THR A 23 -31.06 -1.56 -14.32
N ILE A 24 -29.86 -0.96 -14.36
CA ILE A 24 -29.54 0.46 -14.10
C ILE A 24 -28.00 0.60 -14.12
N ASP A 25 -27.55 1.47 -15.04
CA ASP A 25 -26.26 2.17 -15.21
C ASP A 25 -24.93 1.50 -14.77
N PRO A 26 -23.97 1.27 -15.72
CA PRO A 26 -22.61 0.82 -15.41
C PRO A 26 -21.76 1.79 -14.56
N HIS A 27 -22.18 3.04 -14.31
CA HIS A 27 -21.30 4.07 -13.73
C HIS A 27 -21.29 4.27 -12.21
N VAL A 28 -21.96 3.44 -11.40
CA VAL A 28 -21.83 3.51 -9.93
C VAL A 28 -21.87 2.12 -9.29
N LYS A 29 -20.73 1.50 -8.92
CA LYS A 29 -20.72 0.31 -8.04
C LYS A 29 -19.54 0.28 -7.06
N LYS A 30 -19.73 0.83 -5.85
CA LYS A 30 -19.20 0.21 -4.61
C LYS A 30 -20.26 -0.78 -4.13
N LYS A 31 -19.89 -2.06 -3.92
CA LYS A 31 -20.81 -3.08 -3.38
C LYS A 31 -21.12 -2.73 -1.92
N ILE A 32 -22.35 -2.31 -1.65
CA ILE A 32 -22.87 -2.18 -0.29
C ILE A 32 -23.44 -3.53 0.08
N GLU A 33 -22.91 -4.12 1.15
CA GLU A 33 -23.41 -5.37 1.71
C GLU A 33 -24.35 -5.05 2.87
N LEU A 34 -25.47 -5.78 2.96
CA LEU A 34 -26.46 -5.63 4.01
C LEU A 34 -26.14 -6.57 5.16
N TYR A 35 -25.95 -6.01 6.35
CA TYR A 35 -25.91 -6.77 7.57
C TYR A 35 -27.33 -6.97 8.11
N ILE A 36 -27.74 -8.22 8.31
CA ILE A 36 -29.01 -8.60 8.91
C ILE A 36 -28.72 -9.15 10.31
N ASP A 37 -29.37 -8.61 11.34
CA ASP A 37 -29.21 -9.11 12.71
C ASP A 37 -29.85 -10.51 12.85
N PRO A 38 -29.08 -11.57 13.15
CA PRO A 38 -29.61 -12.92 13.35
C PRO A 38 -30.47 -13.06 14.62
N ASN A 39 -30.44 -12.10 15.55
CA ASN A 39 -31.24 -12.12 16.78
C ASN A 39 -32.60 -11.43 16.64
N ALA A 40 -32.99 -10.97 15.44
CA ALA A 40 -34.31 -10.43 15.14
C ALA A 40 -35.38 -11.55 15.16
N ASN A 41 -35.59 -12.14 16.34
CA ASN A 41 -36.53 -13.22 16.64
C ASN A 41 -37.96 -12.68 16.73
N ASN A 42 -38.48 -12.11 15.65
CA ASN A 42 -39.91 -11.83 15.52
C ASN A 42 -40.37 -11.88 14.05
N THR A 43 -39.90 -12.87 13.28
CA THR A 43 -40.50 -13.17 11.98
C THR A 43 -41.65 -14.17 12.17
N PRO A 44 -42.92 -13.76 12.03
CA PRO A 44 -44.01 -14.73 11.96
C PRO A 44 -43.79 -15.63 10.75
N LYS A 45 -44.04 -16.94 10.89
CA LYS A 45 -44.09 -17.88 9.76
C LYS A 45 -45.31 -17.57 8.90
N VAL A 46 -45.18 -16.58 8.01
CA VAL A 46 -46.25 -16.19 7.09
C VAL A 46 -46.16 -17.05 5.84
N ASP A 47 -47.24 -17.75 5.51
CA ASP A 47 -47.38 -18.46 4.24
C ASP A 47 -47.53 -17.44 3.10
N LEU A 48 -46.41 -17.15 2.43
CA LEU A 48 -46.34 -16.17 1.34
C LEU A 48 -47.30 -16.45 0.17
N SER A 49 -47.75 -17.70 0.00
CA SER A 49 -48.67 -18.06 -1.08
C SER A 49 -50.06 -17.43 -0.91
N ARG A 50 -50.35 -16.89 0.27
CA ARG A 50 -51.63 -16.28 0.64
C ARG A 50 -51.60 -14.76 0.71
N ILE A 51 -50.48 -14.09 0.43
CA ILE A 51 -50.41 -12.62 0.50
C ILE A 51 -51.01 -12.03 -0.78
N VAL A 52 -52.07 -11.23 -0.64
CA VAL A 52 -52.77 -10.58 -1.77
C VAL A 52 -52.34 -9.13 -1.96
N LYS A 53 -51.97 -8.44 -0.86
CA LYS A 53 -51.46 -7.06 -0.89
C LYS A 53 -50.30 -6.92 0.08
N GLN A 54 -49.30 -6.13 -0.30
CA GLN A 54 -48.20 -5.77 0.59
C GLN A 54 -47.73 -4.35 0.34
N ARG A 55 -47.20 -3.70 1.37
CA ARG A 55 -46.56 -2.38 1.32
C ARG A 55 -45.36 -2.36 2.25
N TRP A 56 -44.25 -1.81 1.78
CA TRP A 56 -42.97 -1.80 2.46
C TRP A 56 -42.56 -0.38 2.81
N GLU A 57 -41.95 -0.18 3.96
CA GLU A 57 -41.47 1.11 4.42
C GLU A 57 -40.08 1.00 5.02
N LEU A 58 -39.23 1.99 4.75
CA LEU A 58 -37.93 2.14 5.41
C LEU A 58 -38.05 3.14 6.55
N LEU A 59 -37.65 2.72 7.74
CA LEU A 59 -37.62 3.55 8.93
C LEU A 59 -36.18 3.81 9.36
N LYS A 60 -35.94 5.00 9.88
CA LYS A 60 -34.70 5.38 10.57
C LYS A 60 -35.07 5.96 11.92
N LYS A 61 -34.59 5.34 13.01
CA LYS A 61 -34.97 5.68 14.39
C LYS A 61 -36.49 5.72 14.60
N GLY A 62 -37.18 4.71 14.06
CA GLY A 62 -38.65 4.57 14.16
C GLY A 62 -39.48 5.57 13.34
N LYS A 63 -38.86 6.48 12.58
CA LYS A 63 -39.57 7.37 11.64
C LYS A 63 -39.45 6.85 10.22
N GLN A 64 -40.58 6.79 9.50
CA GLN A 64 -40.58 6.50 8.07
C GLN A 64 -39.79 7.57 7.32
N ILE A 65 -38.81 7.12 6.54
CA ILE A 65 -37.98 7.98 5.68
C ILE A 65 -38.20 7.69 4.20
N LEU A 66 -38.72 6.51 3.86
CA LEU A 66 -39.03 6.14 2.48
C LEU A 66 -40.20 5.15 2.45
N ASP A 67 -41.12 5.35 1.52
CA ASP A 67 -42.10 4.34 1.11
C ASP A 67 -41.48 3.50 0.00
N LEU A 68 -41.39 2.19 0.22
CA LEU A 68 -40.76 1.23 -0.69
C LEU A 68 -41.80 0.51 -1.56
N GLY A 69 -43.06 0.94 -1.53
CA GLY A 69 -44.12 0.43 -2.39
C GLY A 69 -44.37 -1.07 -2.16
N ASN A 70 -44.63 -1.81 -3.24
CA ASN A 70 -45.09 -3.18 -3.16
C ASN A 70 -43.96 -4.22 -3.25
N ASP A 71 -42.73 -3.83 -3.59
CA ASP A 71 -41.61 -4.76 -3.81
C ASP A 71 -40.50 -4.66 -2.76
N GLY A 72 -40.45 -3.57 -1.98
CA GLY A 72 -39.49 -3.40 -0.90
C GLY A 72 -38.08 -3.03 -1.37
N GLY A 73 -37.91 -2.59 -2.61
CA GLY A 73 -36.60 -2.24 -3.16
C GLY A 73 -35.98 -1.02 -2.48
N VAL A 74 -34.79 -1.16 -1.89
CA VAL A 74 -34.05 -0.06 -1.25
C VAL A 74 -32.59 -0.05 -1.68
N THR A 75 -32.07 1.14 -2.00
CA THR A 75 -30.64 1.35 -2.26
C THR A 75 -30.05 2.23 -1.18
N PHE A 76 -29.03 1.71 -0.51
CA PHE A 76 -28.25 2.48 0.44
C PHE A 76 -27.09 3.17 -0.28
N ASN A 77 -26.63 4.29 0.27
CA ASN A 77 -25.47 5.02 -0.24
C ASN A 77 -24.40 5.16 0.85
N GLN A 78 -23.29 5.81 0.55
CA GLN A 78 -22.19 5.96 1.50
C GLN A 78 -22.59 6.70 2.79
N SER A 79 -23.55 7.63 2.72
CA SER A 79 -24.11 8.32 3.90
C SER A 79 -25.02 7.43 4.76
N SER A 80 -25.36 6.23 4.28
CA SER A 80 -26.19 5.25 4.97
C SER A 80 -25.38 4.25 5.79
N LEU A 81 -24.05 4.22 5.64
CA LEU A 81 -23.19 3.22 6.28
C LEU A 81 -23.17 3.38 7.80
N GLY A 82 -23.23 2.26 8.52
CA GLY A 82 -23.21 2.22 9.99
C GLY A 82 -24.46 2.83 10.66
N ILE A 83 -25.48 3.17 9.88
CA ILE A 83 -26.77 3.66 10.38
C ILE A 83 -27.75 2.49 10.43
N GLU A 84 -28.42 2.35 11.55
CA GLU A 84 -29.49 1.38 11.74
C GLU A 84 -30.76 1.82 11.01
N TYR A 85 -31.30 0.90 10.20
CA TYR A 85 -32.57 1.03 9.52
C TYR A 85 -33.47 -0.15 9.88
N THR A 86 -34.76 0.09 9.85
CA THR A 86 -35.78 -0.95 9.98
C THR A 86 -36.60 -0.96 8.71
N ILE A 87 -36.67 -2.09 8.01
CA ILE A 87 -37.66 -2.31 6.96
C ILE A 87 -38.90 -2.86 7.65
N LYS A 88 -40.04 -2.17 7.50
CA LYS A 88 -41.35 -2.66 7.95
C LYS A 88 -42.17 -3.05 6.74
N VAL A 89 -42.77 -4.23 6.78
CA VAL A 89 -43.73 -4.68 5.76
C VAL A 89 -45.09 -4.83 6.38
N PHE A 90 -46.09 -4.27 5.71
CA PHE A 90 -47.50 -4.52 5.94
C PHE A 90 -47.98 -5.47 4.85
N PHE A 91 -48.71 -6.52 5.21
CA PHE A 91 -49.25 -7.47 4.26
C PHE A 91 -50.67 -7.86 4.64
N THR A 92 -51.48 -8.19 3.64
CA THR A 92 -52.85 -8.68 3.80
C THR A 92 -52.96 -10.05 3.15
N ASP A 93 -53.45 -11.02 3.92
CA ASP A 93 -53.65 -12.38 3.43
C ASP A 93 -54.91 -12.52 2.55
N ALA A 94 -55.12 -13.72 2.01
CA ALA A 94 -56.24 -14.07 1.14
C ALA A 94 -57.60 -14.01 1.85
N PHE A 95 -57.62 -13.94 3.18
CA PHE A 95 -58.81 -13.78 3.99
C PHE A 95 -59.09 -12.32 4.36
N GLY A 96 -58.26 -11.38 3.88
CA GLY A 96 -58.39 -9.95 4.17
C GLY A 96 -57.80 -9.53 5.51
N ILE A 97 -57.03 -10.39 6.19
CA ILE A 97 -56.39 -10.09 7.47
C ILE A 97 -55.08 -9.33 7.22
N SER A 98 -55.00 -8.09 7.71
CA SER A 98 -53.79 -7.27 7.65
C SER A 98 -52.86 -7.55 8.84
N SER A 99 -51.56 -7.65 8.58
CA SER A 99 -50.50 -7.88 9.57
C SER A 99 -49.23 -7.12 9.17
N SER A 100 -48.26 -7.01 10.09
CA SER A 100 -46.96 -6.39 9.78
C SER A 100 -45.79 -7.07 10.49
N THR A 101 -44.60 -7.05 9.87
CA THR A 101 -43.34 -7.50 10.47
C THR A 101 -42.20 -6.51 10.16
N THR A 102 -41.11 -6.58 10.91
CA THR A 102 -39.93 -5.71 10.75
C THR A 102 -38.65 -6.51 10.52
N LEU A 103 -37.67 -5.87 9.88
CA LEU A 103 -36.31 -6.36 9.68
C LEU A 103 -35.33 -5.22 9.97
N ASP A 104 -34.49 -5.38 10.98
CA ASP A 104 -33.44 -4.43 11.32
C ASP A 104 -32.15 -4.76 10.55
N LEU A 105 -31.51 -3.72 10.01
CA LEU A 105 -30.32 -3.86 9.17
C LEU A 105 -29.39 -2.65 9.27
N ILE A 106 -28.10 -2.91 9.05
CA ILE A 106 -27.04 -1.89 9.05
C ILE A 106 -26.24 -2.03 7.75
N PRO A 107 -26.25 -1.04 6.84
CA PRO A 107 -25.40 -1.07 5.65
C PRO A 107 -23.91 -0.98 6.05
N ILE A 108 -23.08 -1.88 5.52
CA ILE A 108 -21.62 -1.90 5.78
C ILE A 108 -20.81 -1.82 4.48
N ALA A 109 -19.57 -1.35 4.58
CA ALA A 109 -18.72 -0.96 3.46
C ALA A 109 -17.96 -2.13 2.80
N GLY A 110 -18.58 -3.30 2.69
CA GLY A 110 -18.00 -4.50 2.06
C GLY A 110 -17.97 -5.72 3.00
N LYS A 111 -17.31 -6.79 2.56
CA LYS A 111 -17.25 -8.07 3.28
C LYS A 111 -16.47 -7.93 4.61
N PRO A 112 -16.98 -8.47 5.73
CA PRO A 112 -16.23 -8.59 6.98
C PRO A 112 -14.90 -9.33 6.79
N SER A 113 -13.82 -8.82 7.36
CA SER A 113 -12.48 -9.46 7.30
C SER A 113 -11.62 -9.15 8.52
N ILE A 114 -10.65 -10.03 8.79
CA ILE A 114 -9.57 -9.78 9.76
C ILE A 114 -8.41 -9.14 9.00
N GLN A 115 -7.97 -7.96 9.44
CA GLN A 115 -6.89 -7.18 8.81
C GLN A 115 -5.52 -7.44 9.45
N ASN A 116 -5.54 -7.66 10.76
CA ASN A 116 -4.35 -7.95 11.54
C ASN A 116 -4.72 -8.80 12.75
N LEU A 117 -3.86 -9.77 13.08
CA LEU A 117 -3.97 -10.61 14.24
C LEU A 117 -2.56 -10.78 14.82
N LYS A 118 -2.37 -10.56 16.12
CA LYS A 118 -1.05 -10.71 16.77
C LYS A 118 -1.14 -10.90 18.27
N TRP A 119 -0.14 -11.54 18.86
CA TRP A 119 0.03 -11.62 20.31
C TRP A 119 0.82 -10.44 20.86
N GLN A 120 0.37 -9.89 21.98
CA GLN A 120 1.05 -8.84 22.73
C GLN A 120 1.13 -9.21 24.22
N ASP A 121 2.09 -8.64 24.93
CA ASP A 121 2.18 -8.78 26.38
C ASP A 121 1.19 -7.87 27.13
N GLU A 122 1.20 -7.93 28.46
CA GLU A 122 0.35 -7.08 29.31
C GLU A 122 0.60 -5.58 29.14
N TYR A 123 1.76 -5.19 28.57
CA TYR A 123 2.15 -3.81 28.29
C TYR A 123 1.91 -3.39 26.83
N TYR A 124 1.16 -4.19 26.06
CA TYR A 124 0.81 -3.93 24.66
C TYR A 124 2.01 -3.99 23.69
N GLU A 125 3.13 -4.56 24.11
CA GLU A 125 4.28 -4.78 23.23
C GLU A 125 4.11 -6.08 22.43
N ASP A 126 4.37 -6.01 21.12
CA ASP A 126 4.23 -7.16 20.22
C ASP A 126 5.20 -8.27 20.60
N LEU A 127 4.72 -9.51 20.68
CA LEU A 127 5.59 -10.64 21.01
C LEU A 127 6.49 -11.01 19.84
N ASN A 128 6.00 -11.01 18.59
CA ASN A 128 6.80 -11.33 17.39
C ASN A 128 7.69 -12.58 17.56
N GLY A 129 7.13 -13.67 18.10
CA GLY A 129 7.86 -14.91 18.37
C GLY A 129 8.66 -14.93 19.68
N ARG A 130 8.70 -13.83 20.45
CA ARG A 130 9.24 -13.81 21.82
C ARG A 130 8.43 -14.76 22.69
N ALA A 131 9.10 -15.80 23.20
CA ALA A 131 8.50 -16.73 24.12
C ALA A 131 8.26 -16.10 25.51
N ILE A 132 7.12 -16.43 26.10
CA ILE A 132 6.70 -16.05 27.45
C ILE A 132 6.62 -17.29 28.35
N ALA A 133 6.16 -17.16 29.59
CA ALA A 133 5.90 -18.28 30.50
C ALA A 133 4.53 -18.18 31.18
N TYR A 134 4.14 -19.21 31.93
CA TYR A 134 2.78 -19.38 32.41
C TYR A 134 2.33 -18.39 33.51
N LEU A 135 3.24 -17.59 34.10
CA LEU A 135 2.88 -16.47 34.96
C LEU A 135 2.80 -15.12 34.23
N ASP A 136 3.09 -15.08 32.93
CA ASP A 136 2.91 -13.89 32.11
C ASP A 136 1.44 -13.72 31.69
N ASN A 137 1.09 -12.47 31.43
CA ASN A 137 -0.22 -12.06 30.93
C ASN A 137 -0.06 -11.66 29.47
N VAL A 138 -0.96 -12.13 28.61
CA VAL A 138 -0.92 -11.85 27.17
C VAL A 138 -2.30 -11.51 26.63
N ARG A 139 -2.31 -10.84 25.48
CA ARG A 139 -3.53 -10.59 24.71
C ARG A 139 -3.35 -11.04 23.27
N LEU A 140 -4.43 -11.53 22.70
CA LEU A 140 -4.59 -11.62 21.25
C LEU A 140 -5.25 -10.32 20.79
N TYR A 141 -4.50 -9.51 20.03
CA TYR A 141 -4.98 -8.31 19.38
C TYR A 141 -5.57 -8.65 18.01
N ILE A 142 -6.81 -8.19 17.75
CA ILE A 142 -7.53 -8.41 16.50
C ILE A 142 -7.95 -7.07 15.92
N HIS A 143 -7.54 -6.79 14.69
CA HIS A 143 -8.02 -5.65 13.91
C HIS A 143 -8.85 -6.15 12.75
N THR A 144 -10.04 -5.59 12.60
CA THR A 144 -11.09 -6.06 11.70
C THR A 144 -11.53 -4.94 10.78
N LEU A 145 -12.01 -5.30 9.60
CA LEU A 145 -12.63 -4.39 8.64
C LEU A 145 -14.06 -4.85 8.36
N ASN A 146 -14.98 -3.90 8.30
CA ASN A 146 -16.40 -4.14 8.02
C ASN A 146 -17.12 -5.07 9.01
N ILE A 147 -16.60 -5.22 10.24
CA ILE A 147 -17.37 -5.80 11.36
C ILE A 147 -18.07 -4.65 12.11
N PRO A 148 -19.39 -4.74 12.37
CA PRO A 148 -20.13 -3.71 13.08
C PRO A 148 -19.53 -3.40 14.47
N VAL A 149 -19.52 -2.13 14.83
CA VAL A 149 -19.13 -1.68 16.17
C VAL A 149 -20.07 -2.29 17.20
N GLY A 150 -19.51 -2.83 18.28
CA GLY A 150 -20.28 -3.48 19.34
C GLY A 150 -20.42 -4.99 19.18
N ASP A 151 -20.15 -5.56 18.01
CA ASP A 151 -20.15 -7.01 17.80
C ASP A 151 -18.92 -7.67 18.42
N THR A 152 -18.97 -8.98 18.65
CA THR A 152 -17.84 -9.77 19.19
C THR A 152 -17.45 -10.84 18.20
N LEU A 153 -16.17 -11.20 18.18
CA LEU A 153 -15.68 -12.38 17.47
C LEU A 153 -15.65 -13.58 18.40
N GLU A 154 -15.74 -14.76 17.82
CA GLU A 154 -15.51 -16.03 18.50
C GLU A 154 -14.09 -16.48 18.19
N VAL A 155 -13.28 -16.71 19.23
CA VAL A 155 -11.89 -17.10 19.10
C VAL A 155 -11.69 -18.43 19.79
N THR A 156 -11.27 -19.43 19.03
CA THR A 156 -10.81 -20.71 19.56
C THR A 156 -9.30 -20.68 19.64
N ILE A 157 -8.76 -20.95 20.83
CA ILE A 157 -7.33 -21.16 21.00
C ILE A 157 -7.03 -22.64 20.86
N TRP A 158 -5.98 -22.92 20.10
CA TRP A 158 -5.50 -24.27 19.89
C TRP A 158 -4.04 -24.35 20.33
N GLU A 159 -3.70 -25.47 20.91
CA GLU A 159 -2.33 -25.84 21.24
C GLU A 159 -1.83 -26.83 20.17
N ASP A 160 -0.64 -26.55 19.66
CA ASP A 160 -0.09 -27.21 18.47
C ASP A 160 0.86 -28.35 18.84
N GLU A 161 0.59 -29.53 18.28
CA GLU A 161 1.28 -30.79 18.56
C GLU A 161 2.05 -31.31 17.32
N GLY A 162 1.98 -30.56 16.21
CA GLY A 162 2.57 -30.91 14.92
C GLY A 162 3.82 -30.10 14.60
N LEU A 163 4.67 -30.61 13.70
CA LEU A 163 5.86 -29.89 13.21
C LEU A 163 5.52 -28.80 12.18
N ASP A 164 4.28 -28.74 11.68
CA ASP A 164 3.89 -28.01 10.47
C ASP A 164 2.77 -26.95 10.66
N GLY A 165 2.19 -26.80 11.86
CA GLY A 165 1.10 -25.85 12.11
C GLY A 165 -0.25 -26.39 11.64
N HIS A 166 -1.16 -26.67 12.58
CA HIS A 166 -2.52 -27.19 12.35
C HIS A 166 -2.64 -28.69 11.96
N ASP A 167 -2.13 -29.60 12.77
CA ASP A 167 -2.42 -31.04 12.62
C ASP A 167 -3.79 -31.41 13.27
N LYS A 168 -4.38 -32.56 12.87
CA LYS A 168 -5.54 -33.18 13.53
C LYS A 168 -5.32 -33.49 15.01
N LYS A 169 -4.07 -33.42 15.47
CA LYS A 169 -3.67 -33.62 16.85
C LYS A 169 -3.72 -32.35 17.69
N SER A 170 -3.83 -31.15 17.07
CA SER A 170 -3.93 -29.90 17.84
C SER A 170 -5.08 -29.95 18.84
N ARG A 171 -4.82 -29.47 20.06
CA ARG A 171 -5.77 -29.55 21.16
C ARG A 171 -6.56 -28.27 21.26
N ASN A 172 -7.88 -28.37 21.32
CA ASN A 172 -8.74 -27.22 21.57
C ASN A 172 -8.60 -26.79 23.03
N MET A 173 -8.07 -25.59 23.26
CA MET A 173 -7.84 -25.00 24.58
C MET A 173 -9.04 -24.19 25.07
N GLY A 174 -10.05 -24.02 24.24
CA GLY A 174 -11.29 -23.35 24.54
C GLY A 174 -11.64 -22.29 23.52
N THR A 175 -12.94 -22.06 23.42
CA THR A 175 -13.53 -21.01 22.57
C THR A 175 -14.10 -19.91 23.46
N CYS A 176 -13.79 -18.67 23.14
CA CYS A 176 -14.18 -17.51 23.91
C CYS A 176 -14.56 -16.34 23.01
N LYS A 177 -15.34 -15.41 23.55
CA LYS A 177 -15.71 -14.19 22.83
C LYS A 177 -14.72 -13.10 23.15
N THR A 178 -14.34 -12.36 22.12
CA THR A 178 -13.48 -11.18 22.26
C THR A 178 -14.23 -10.03 22.93
N THR A 179 -13.50 -8.98 23.31
CA THR A 179 -14.09 -7.68 23.59
C THR A 179 -14.87 -7.19 22.37
N ARG A 180 -15.88 -6.33 22.61
CA ARG A 180 -16.66 -5.75 21.51
C ARG A 180 -15.73 -5.00 20.54
N VAL A 181 -15.95 -5.22 19.25
CA VAL A 181 -15.29 -4.50 18.16
C VAL A 181 -15.56 -3.02 18.38
N ASP A 182 -14.50 -2.25 18.55
CA ASP A 182 -14.60 -0.82 18.74
C ASP A 182 -14.85 -0.09 17.41
N ARG A 183 -14.99 1.23 17.49
CA ARG A 183 -15.22 2.08 16.30
C ARG A 183 -14.05 2.09 15.29
N TYR A 184 -12.89 1.56 15.68
CA TYR A 184 -11.71 1.42 14.85
C TYR A 184 -11.54 0.00 14.32
N GLY A 185 -12.51 -0.89 14.54
CA GLY A 185 -12.42 -2.29 14.14
C GLY A 185 -11.52 -3.11 15.06
N LYS A 186 -11.08 -2.60 16.21
CA LYS A 186 -10.22 -3.32 17.14
C LYS A 186 -11.04 -4.15 18.10
N SER A 187 -10.54 -5.33 18.41
CA SER A 187 -11.09 -6.27 19.36
C SER A 187 -9.94 -7.05 19.97
N GLU A 188 -10.08 -7.50 21.21
CA GLU A 188 -9.00 -8.20 21.90
C GLU A 188 -9.54 -9.35 22.74
N LEU A 189 -8.65 -10.29 23.04
CA LEU A 189 -8.89 -11.36 23.97
C LEU A 189 -7.72 -11.42 24.95
N PHE A 190 -8.00 -11.15 26.23
CA PHE A 190 -6.98 -11.07 27.26
C PHE A 190 -6.91 -12.35 28.08
N PHE A 191 -5.70 -12.89 28.22
CA PHE A 191 -5.37 -14.06 29.01
C PHE A 191 -4.59 -13.61 30.24
N ASN A 192 -5.29 -13.52 31.37
CA ASN A 192 -4.73 -13.06 32.65
C ASN A 192 -4.33 -14.21 33.60
N ASN A 193 -4.41 -15.46 33.14
CA ASN A 193 -4.23 -16.62 33.98
C ASN A 193 -3.79 -17.86 33.18
N LEU A 194 -2.73 -17.70 32.37
CA LEU A 194 -2.25 -18.77 31.50
C LEU A 194 -1.91 -20.08 32.25
N LYS A 195 -1.49 -19.99 33.52
CA LYS A 195 -1.21 -21.16 34.38
C LYS A 195 -2.37 -22.17 34.49
N LEU A 196 -3.62 -21.77 34.22
CA LEU A 196 -4.75 -22.71 34.18
C LEU A 196 -4.61 -23.71 33.03
N TYR A 197 -4.05 -23.28 31.90
CA TYR A 197 -3.81 -24.13 30.74
C TYR A 197 -2.64 -25.08 30.97
N GLN A 198 -1.59 -24.65 31.68
CA GLN A 198 -0.44 -25.50 31.99
C GLN A 198 -0.82 -26.79 32.71
N LYS A 199 -1.68 -26.70 33.73
CA LYS A 199 -2.10 -27.89 34.49
C LYS A 199 -2.86 -28.89 33.61
N ILE A 200 -3.74 -28.36 32.76
CA ILE A 200 -4.55 -29.18 31.84
C ILE A 200 -3.66 -29.89 30.81
N LEU A 201 -2.61 -29.22 30.32
CA LEU A 201 -1.67 -29.78 29.33
C LEU A 201 -0.74 -30.81 29.99
N ASN A 202 -0.10 -30.46 31.10
CA ASN A 202 0.79 -31.37 31.83
C ASN A 202 0.08 -32.63 32.36
N ASP A 203 -1.22 -32.57 32.66
CA ASP A 203 -2.02 -33.73 33.07
C ASP A 203 -2.43 -34.63 31.87
N LYS A 204 -2.29 -34.15 30.63
CA LYS A 204 -2.69 -34.83 29.38
C LYS A 204 -1.51 -35.27 28.50
N ASP A 205 -0.32 -34.74 28.75
CA ASP A 205 0.88 -35.00 27.97
C ASP A 205 1.58 -36.32 28.34
N TYR A 206 1.92 -37.12 27.32
CA TYR A 206 2.76 -38.31 27.47
C TYR A 206 4.26 -37.98 27.41
N ILE A 207 4.61 -36.78 26.93
CA ILE A 207 5.98 -36.26 26.77
C ILE A 207 6.01 -34.87 27.39
N ASN A 208 6.94 -34.64 28.32
CA ASN A 208 7.10 -33.32 28.92
C ASN A 208 7.80 -32.39 27.93
N GLU A 209 7.03 -31.48 27.30
CA GLU A 209 7.58 -30.49 26.39
C GLU A 209 8.03 -29.24 27.15
N ASP A 210 9.23 -28.72 26.81
CA ASP A 210 9.80 -27.52 27.44
C ASP A 210 9.06 -26.22 27.03
N MET A 211 8.24 -26.27 25.97
CA MET A 211 7.54 -25.14 25.39
C MET A 211 6.27 -25.59 24.68
N HIS A 212 5.16 -24.89 24.94
CA HIS A 212 3.90 -25.09 24.23
C HIS A 212 3.70 -23.97 23.20
N GLU A 213 3.13 -24.29 22.04
CA GLU A 213 2.85 -23.34 20.98
C GLU A 213 1.33 -23.22 20.77
N PHE A 214 0.81 -22.00 20.79
CA PHE A 214 -0.63 -21.75 20.62
C PHE A 214 -0.92 -20.91 19.39
N TYR A 215 -2.02 -21.21 18.70
CA TYR A 215 -2.57 -20.40 17.62
C TYR A 215 -4.04 -20.08 17.85
N ALA A 216 -4.57 -19.17 17.02
CA ALA A 216 -5.96 -18.72 17.14
C ALA A 216 -6.75 -19.01 15.85
N GLU A 217 -7.95 -19.55 16.02
CA GLU A 217 -9.00 -19.58 15.02
C GLU A 217 -10.02 -18.48 15.35
N VAL A 218 -10.27 -17.58 14.42
CA VAL A 218 -11.19 -16.45 14.57
C VAL A 218 -12.40 -16.66 13.68
N LYS A 219 -13.56 -16.77 14.31
CA LYS A 219 -14.88 -16.92 13.67
C LYS A 219 -15.75 -15.71 13.92
N TYR A 220 -16.56 -15.38 12.93
CA TYR A 220 -17.57 -14.33 13.08
C TYR A 220 -18.82 -14.66 12.26
N LYS A 221 -19.92 -15.01 12.96
CA LYS A 221 -21.28 -15.19 12.44
C LYS A 221 -21.37 -15.98 11.11
N GLY A 222 -20.51 -16.98 10.92
CA GLY A 222 -20.43 -17.79 9.68
C GLY A 222 -19.94 -17.03 8.43
N LYS A 223 -19.33 -15.85 8.60
CA LYS A 223 -18.81 -14.99 7.52
C LYS A 223 -17.28 -14.97 7.49
N ILE A 224 -16.66 -15.10 8.66
CA ILE A 224 -15.22 -15.25 8.84
C ILE A 224 -15.01 -16.59 9.53
N ASP A 225 -14.07 -17.36 8.99
CA ASP A 225 -13.53 -18.58 9.56
C ASP A 225 -12.05 -18.60 9.16
N VAL A 226 -11.22 -17.97 9.97
CA VAL A 226 -9.80 -17.73 9.68
C VAL A 226 -8.98 -18.37 10.78
N ILE A 227 -8.06 -19.24 10.39
CA ILE A 227 -7.09 -19.85 11.29
C ILE A 227 -5.72 -19.21 11.00
N GLU A 228 -5.02 -18.78 12.05
CA GLU A 228 -3.72 -18.10 11.94
C GLU A 228 -2.67 -18.82 12.79
N ASP A 229 -2.09 -19.88 12.23
CA ASP A 229 -0.91 -20.60 12.75
C ASP A 229 0.34 -19.75 12.74
N LYS A 230 0.54 -18.89 11.74
CA LYS A 230 1.82 -18.16 11.56
C LYS A 230 2.17 -17.20 12.71
N ILE A 231 1.21 -16.83 13.54
CA ILE A 231 1.40 -15.96 14.70
C ILE A 231 1.33 -16.75 16.00
N GLN A 232 2.18 -17.75 16.16
CA GLN A 232 2.18 -18.60 17.36
C GLN A 232 2.55 -17.82 18.63
N LEU A 233 1.85 -18.13 19.73
CA LEU A 233 2.26 -17.79 21.08
C LEU A 233 3.10 -18.94 21.64
N LYS A 234 4.39 -18.67 21.90
CA LYS A 234 5.31 -19.64 22.49
C LYS A 234 5.35 -19.46 24.00
N VAL A 235 5.05 -20.50 24.77
CA VAL A 235 4.97 -20.46 26.23
C VAL A 235 5.87 -21.54 26.82
N PHE A 236 6.94 -21.14 27.50
CA PHE A 236 7.79 -22.07 28.25
C PHE A 236 6.96 -22.80 29.32
N ASN A 237 7.18 -24.10 29.43
CA ASN A 237 6.50 -24.95 30.40
C ASN A 237 7.07 -24.80 31.83
N ASN A 238 7.07 -23.57 32.33
CA ASN A 238 7.48 -23.26 33.69
C ASN A 238 6.66 -22.11 34.29
N LEU A 239 6.50 -22.14 35.61
CA LEU A 239 5.76 -21.13 36.38
C LEU A 239 6.70 -19.97 36.77
N VAL A 240 7.18 -19.24 35.78
CA VAL A 240 7.95 -18.00 35.99
C VAL A 240 7.30 -16.84 35.25
N LYS A 241 7.58 -15.62 35.70
CA LYS A 241 7.22 -14.39 34.99
C LYS A 241 8.44 -13.93 34.19
N ARG A 242 8.33 -13.86 32.85
CA ARG A 242 9.44 -13.44 31.96
C ARG A 242 9.22 -12.05 31.38
N VAL A 243 7.97 -11.58 31.34
CA VAL A 243 7.65 -10.22 30.95
C VAL A 243 7.93 -9.31 32.15
N GLU A 244 9.07 -8.64 32.10
CA GLU A 244 9.44 -7.63 33.09
C GLU A 244 8.65 -6.35 32.89
N ARG A 245 8.26 -5.73 34.01
CA ARG A 245 7.62 -4.41 34.00
C ARG A 245 8.60 -3.39 33.38
N PRO A 246 8.17 -2.59 32.39
CA PRO A 246 8.99 -1.51 31.86
C PRO A 246 9.47 -0.60 33.00
N LYS A 247 10.77 -0.32 33.08
CA LYS A 247 11.36 0.62 34.06
C LYS A 247 10.79 2.02 33.78
N SER A 248 9.80 2.44 34.57
CA SER A 248 8.97 3.63 34.31
C SER A 248 9.65 4.93 34.72
N ASN A 249 9.59 5.95 33.86
CA ASN A 249 9.34 7.32 34.31
C ASN A 249 7.81 7.55 34.33
N SER A 250 7.30 7.72 35.55
CA SER A 250 5.93 8.13 35.95
C SER A 250 4.75 7.14 35.76
N PRO A 251 3.85 7.02 36.76
CA PRO A 251 2.85 5.96 36.85
C PRO A 251 1.64 6.19 35.93
N MET A 252 1.26 5.17 35.17
CA MET A 252 -0.02 5.10 34.46
C MET A 252 -1.10 4.46 35.34
N VAL A 253 -2.24 5.15 35.46
CA VAL A 253 -3.51 4.62 35.95
C VAL A 253 -4.13 3.77 34.84
N VAL A 254 -4.56 2.55 35.16
CA VAL A 254 -5.29 1.65 34.25
C VAL A 254 -6.67 2.25 34.00
N HIS A 255 -6.95 2.65 32.75
CA HIS A 255 -8.28 3.04 32.31
C HIS A 255 -8.72 2.07 31.19
N ILE A 256 -9.77 1.30 31.45
CA ILE A 256 -10.60 0.67 30.43
C ILE A 256 -11.24 1.84 29.66
N PRO A 257 -11.07 1.99 28.33
CA PRO A 257 -11.55 3.18 27.63
C PRO A 257 -13.08 3.11 27.42
N ASP A 258 -13.82 3.53 28.44
CA ASP A 258 -15.11 4.20 28.23
C ASP A 258 -14.82 5.54 27.54
N LYS A 259 -15.37 5.75 26.34
CA LYS A 259 -15.37 7.02 25.57
C LYS A 259 -14.10 7.86 25.73
N LEU A 260 -13.15 7.75 24.80
CA LEU A 260 -11.97 8.63 24.69
C LEU A 260 -12.26 10.05 25.17
N LYS A 261 -11.92 10.33 26.44
CA LYS A 261 -12.05 11.67 27.00
C LYS A 261 -11.00 12.49 26.26
N LYS A 262 -11.47 13.44 25.45
CA LYS A 262 -10.62 14.54 24.95
C LYS A 262 -9.77 15.01 26.15
N PRO A 263 -8.44 15.10 26.03
CA PRO A 263 -7.64 15.58 27.14
C PRO A 263 -8.19 16.92 27.61
N GLU A 264 -8.66 16.96 28.86
CA GLU A 264 -9.31 18.13 29.44
C GLU A 264 -8.31 19.30 29.37
N ASN A 265 -8.77 20.45 28.88
CA ASN A 265 -7.98 21.67 28.73
C ASN A 265 -6.83 21.64 27.68
N LYS A 266 -6.81 20.69 26.73
CA LYS A 266 -5.89 20.72 25.58
C LYS A 266 -6.57 21.02 24.25
N LYS A 267 -5.91 21.81 23.41
CA LYS A 267 -6.34 22.15 22.05
C LYS A 267 -5.89 21.06 21.06
N GLY A 268 -6.82 20.51 20.29
CA GLY A 268 -6.50 19.56 19.23
C GLY A 268 -5.86 20.27 18.03
N VAL A 269 -4.75 19.73 17.52
CA VAL A 269 -4.05 20.24 16.34
C VAL A 269 -3.94 19.19 15.23
N LYS A 270 -3.77 19.67 14.01
CA LYS A 270 -3.50 18.85 12.83
C LYS A 270 -2.01 18.83 12.54
N VAL A 271 -1.50 17.68 12.10
CA VAL A 271 -0.13 17.51 11.58
C VAL A 271 -0.21 17.01 10.14
N ASN A 272 0.45 17.71 9.23
CA ASN A 272 0.56 17.29 7.82
C ASN A 272 1.89 16.57 7.62
N ILE A 273 1.87 15.39 7.00
CA ILE A 273 3.07 14.56 6.81
C ILE A 273 3.18 14.18 5.34
N ASN A 274 4.24 14.65 4.69
CA ASN A 274 4.55 14.30 3.31
C ASN A 274 5.71 13.28 3.29
N VAL A 275 5.48 12.09 2.74
CA VAL A 275 6.46 11.00 2.74
C VAL A 275 6.86 10.66 1.31
N PHE A 276 8.15 10.52 1.06
CA PHE A 276 8.75 10.36 -0.26
C PHE A 276 9.65 9.12 -0.27
N PHE A 277 9.23 8.04 -0.93
CA PHE A 277 9.97 6.78 -1.06
C PHE A 277 10.65 6.68 -2.42
N ASP A 278 11.97 6.78 -2.46
CA ASP A 278 12.71 6.72 -3.73
C ASP A 278 12.79 5.30 -4.30
N GLY A 279 13.09 5.18 -5.59
CA GLY A 279 13.20 3.91 -6.30
C GLY A 279 14.51 3.18 -6.04
N THR A 280 14.54 1.88 -6.34
CA THR A 280 15.70 1.01 -6.15
C THR A 280 16.99 1.62 -6.69
N LEU A 281 18.07 1.59 -5.90
CA LEU A 281 19.36 2.23 -6.18
C LEU A 281 19.35 3.76 -6.32
N ASN A 282 18.24 4.46 -6.06
CA ASN A 282 18.23 5.91 -5.98
C ASN A 282 18.45 6.41 -4.54
N ASN A 283 19.42 7.30 -4.37
CA ASN A 283 19.69 7.94 -3.09
C ASN A 283 20.20 9.39 -3.30
N SER A 284 19.36 10.38 -2.96
CA SER A 284 19.71 11.80 -3.09
C SER A 284 20.96 12.20 -2.31
N ASN A 285 21.21 11.62 -1.13
CA ASN A 285 22.40 11.95 -0.33
C ASN A 285 23.67 11.38 -0.96
N ASN A 286 23.59 10.23 -1.63
CA ASN A 286 24.70 9.65 -2.37
C ASN A 286 24.98 10.45 -3.65
N THR A 287 23.94 10.85 -4.39
CA THR A 287 24.07 11.80 -5.51
C THR A 287 24.71 13.12 -5.05
N ASP A 288 24.24 13.71 -3.95
CA ASP A 288 24.82 14.93 -3.35
C ASP A 288 26.32 14.75 -3.06
N ALA A 289 26.70 13.62 -2.47
CA ALA A 289 28.10 13.30 -2.15
C ALA A 289 28.99 13.26 -3.41
N ARG A 290 28.50 12.69 -4.52
CA ARG A 290 29.20 12.72 -5.82
C ARG A 290 29.34 14.15 -6.34
N LEU A 291 28.24 14.90 -6.41
CA LEU A 291 28.21 16.26 -6.96
C LEU A 291 29.12 17.22 -6.16
N VAL A 292 29.14 17.09 -4.83
CA VAL A 292 30.03 17.87 -3.95
C VAL A 292 31.50 17.49 -4.16
N TYR A 293 31.79 16.20 -4.37
CA TYR A 293 33.14 15.76 -4.71
C TYR A 293 33.60 16.30 -6.07
N GLU A 294 32.71 16.37 -7.07
CA GLU A 294 32.99 17.00 -8.36
C GLU A 294 33.22 18.51 -8.23
N LYS A 295 32.42 19.19 -7.41
CA LYS A 295 32.63 20.60 -7.03
C LYS A 295 34.03 20.81 -6.44
N LYS A 296 34.48 19.93 -5.54
CA LYS A 296 35.85 19.95 -4.99
C LYS A 296 36.92 19.78 -6.07
N LYS A 297 36.73 18.85 -7.01
CA LYS A 297 37.65 18.65 -8.15
C LYS A 297 37.78 19.88 -9.04
N LYS A 298 36.73 20.71 -9.11
CA LYS A 298 36.74 22.01 -9.82
C LYS A 298 37.39 23.15 -9.00
N GLY A 299 37.96 22.86 -7.83
CA GLY A 299 38.63 23.85 -6.98
C GLY A 299 37.69 24.76 -6.20
N LEU A 300 36.39 24.44 -6.14
CA LEU A 300 35.41 25.24 -5.41
C LEU A 300 35.40 24.87 -3.91
N PRO A 301 35.23 25.86 -3.01
CA PRO A 301 35.27 25.62 -1.56
C PRO A 301 34.10 24.76 -1.10
N LEU A 302 34.38 23.91 -0.10
CA LEU A 302 33.39 23.05 0.56
C LEU A 302 33.21 23.44 2.03
N THR A 303 31.98 23.34 2.51
CA THR A 303 31.67 23.34 3.95
C THR A 303 32.19 22.06 4.63
N PRO A 304 32.26 22.03 5.98
CA PRO A 304 32.63 20.81 6.71
C PRO A 304 31.68 19.63 6.43
N LYS A 305 30.38 19.89 6.26
CA LYS A 305 29.38 18.86 5.92
C LYS A 305 29.64 18.31 4.52
N GLU A 306 29.84 19.20 3.56
CA GLU A 306 30.16 18.84 2.17
C GLU A 306 31.47 18.03 2.08
N THR A 307 32.48 18.41 2.87
CA THR A 307 33.75 17.67 2.92
C THR A 307 33.55 16.21 3.34
N LYS A 308 32.77 15.99 4.41
CA LYS A 308 32.45 14.63 4.87
C LYS A 308 31.69 13.81 3.83
N ALA A 309 30.71 14.43 3.14
CA ALA A 309 29.97 13.76 2.08
C ALA A 309 30.88 13.37 0.91
N ALA A 310 31.74 14.29 0.45
CA ALA A 310 32.70 14.01 -0.62
C ALA A 310 33.71 12.91 -0.26
N GLU A 311 34.12 12.83 1.01
CA GLU A 311 34.99 11.75 1.51
C GLU A 311 34.27 10.40 1.50
N ALA A 312 32.99 10.36 1.89
CA ALA A 312 32.20 9.15 1.82
C ALA A 312 32.06 8.62 0.39
N TYR A 313 31.76 9.50 -0.58
CA TYR A 313 31.76 9.09 -2.00
C TYR A 313 33.13 8.58 -2.44
N LYS A 314 34.23 9.29 -2.11
CA LYS A 314 35.58 8.83 -2.46
C LYS A 314 35.89 7.43 -1.91
N LYS A 315 35.37 7.10 -0.73
CA LYS A 315 35.57 5.81 -0.05
C LYS A 315 34.73 4.69 -0.68
N ASN A 316 33.47 4.98 -1.03
CA ASN A 316 32.47 3.97 -1.39
C ASN A 316 32.14 3.94 -2.89
N LYS A 317 32.80 4.76 -3.73
CA LYS A 317 32.51 4.82 -5.16
C LYS A 317 32.70 3.46 -5.84
N GLU A 318 31.66 3.00 -6.51
CA GLU A 318 31.66 1.81 -7.36
C GLU A 318 30.89 2.12 -8.65
N ASN A 319 31.32 1.54 -9.76
CA ASN A 319 30.67 1.77 -11.05
C ASN A 319 29.27 1.15 -11.05
N GLY A 320 28.28 1.92 -11.51
CA GLY A 320 26.88 1.51 -11.54
C GLY A 320 26.21 1.51 -10.17
N SER A 321 26.77 2.23 -9.20
CA SER A 321 26.20 2.38 -7.85
C SER A 321 25.20 3.54 -7.79
N SER A 322 24.50 3.65 -6.66
CA SER A 322 23.58 4.74 -6.35
C SER A 322 24.21 6.14 -6.40
N TYR A 323 25.54 6.23 -6.32
CA TYR A 323 26.27 7.49 -6.47
C TYR A 323 26.33 7.98 -7.92
N ASP A 324 26.32 7.07 -8.90
CA ASP A 324 26.38 7.40 -10.33
C ASP A 324 25.04 7.92 -10.86
N ASN A 325 23.94 7.56 -10.19
CA ASN A 325 22.61 8.06 -10.49
C ASN A 325 22.49 9.56 -10.25
N TYR A 326 21.66 10.22 -11.05
CA TYR A 326 21.17 11.56 -10.73
C TYR A 326 19.90 11.48 -9.89
N TYR A 327 19.36 12.63 -9.47
CA TYR A 327 18.13 12.65 -8.70
C TYR A 327 16.96 12.03 -9.47
N SER A 328 16.17 11.22 -8.77
CA SER A 328 14.86 10.80 -9.24
C SER A 328 13.83 11.92 -9.11
N ASN A 329 12.67 11.75 -9.75
CA ASN A 329 11.54 12.66 -9.55
C ASN A 329 11.05 12.66 -8.10
N ILE A 330 11.26 11.59 -7.32
CA ILE A 330 10.92 11.56 -5.88
C ILE A 330 11.86 12.47 -5.08
N ALA A 331 13.17 12.37 -5.31
CA ALA A 331 14.15 13.25 -4.68
C ALA A 331 13.89 14.72 -5.02
N ILE A 332 13.59 15.01 -6.29
CA ILE A 332 13.27 16.38 -6.75
C ILE A 332 11.96 16.88 -6.11
N LEU A 333 10.89 16.07 -6.08
CA LEU A 333 9.64 16.43 -5.40
C LEU A 333 9.86 16.74 -3.92
N HIS A 334 10.69 15.96 -3.23
CA HIS A 334 11.03 16.22 -1.83
C HIS A 334 11.80 17.54 -1.66
N GLN A 335 12.76 17.83 -2.54
CA GLN A 335 13.51 19.10 -2.53
C GLN A 335 12.58 20.28 -2.77
N MET A 336 11.70 20.18 -3.77
CA MET A 336 10.72 21.21 -4.15
C MET A 336 9.60 21.38 -3.12
N ASN A 337 9.22 20.35 -2.36
CA ASN A 337 8.09 20.45 -1.45
C ASN A 337 8.35 21.47 -0.34
N ILE A 338 7.49 22.48 -0.26
CA ILE A 338 7.50 23.50 0.77
C ILE A 338 6.66 22.99 1.93
N ALA A 339 7.33 22.54 2.99
CA ALA A 339 6.71 22.13 4.25
C ALA A 339 7.11 23.14 5.34
N ASP A 340 6.13 23.76 5.99
CA ASP A 340 6.37 24.69 7.09
C ASP A 340 6.16 24.00 8.44
N ASN A 341 7.27 23.70 9.12
CA ASN A 341 7.25 23.16 10.47
C ASN A 341 6.41 24.03 11.42
N LYS A 342 6.38 25.37 11.26
CA LYS A 342 5.56 26.25 12.13
C LYS A 342 4.06 25.97 11.99
N ASN A 343 3.64 25.53 10.81
CA ASN A 343 2.28 25.06 10.53
C ASN A 343 2.11 23.56 10.78
N LYS A 344 3.04 22.93 11.52
CA LYS A 344 3.03 21.50 11.87
C LYS A 344 3.04 20.60 10.63
N GLU A 345 3.75 21.04 9.59
CA GLU A 345 3.95 20.27 8.35
C GLU A 345 5.37 19.73 8.31
N ILE A 346 5.50 18.41 8.16
CA ILE A 346 6.79 17.73 8.06
C ILE A 346 6.91 17.00 6.73
N LYS A 347 8.14 16.85 6.23
CA LYS A 347 8.46 16.07 5.04
C LYS A 347 9.56 15.06 5.34
N ILE A 348 9.36 13.83 4.86
CA ILE A 348 10.22 12.68 5.14
C ILE A 348 10.67 12.07 3.82
N TYR A 349 11.98 12.04 3.60
CA TYR A 349 12.59 11.36 2.46
C TYR A 349 13.19 10.02 2.89
N LEU A 350 12.95 8.98 2.10
CA LEU A 350 13.52 7.64 2.23
C LEU A 350 14.24 7.32 0.94
N GLU A 351 15.52 7.01 1.07
CA GLU A 351 16.32 6.42 0.02
C GLU A 351 15.79 5.05 -0.41
N GLY A 352 16.02 4.71 -1.68
CA GLY A 352 15.46 3.52 -2.30
C GLY A 352 16.10 2.23 -1.84
N GLU A 353 15.46 1.12 -2.20
CA GLU A 353 15.89 -0.21 -1.80
C GLU A 353 17.31 -0.53 -2.30
N GLY A 354 18.07 -1.21 -1.45
CA GLY A 354 19.47 -1.53 -1.70
C GLY A 354 20.44 -0.38 -1.49
N THR A 355 20.03 0.74 -0.89
CA THR A 355 20.95 1.85 -0.58
C THR A 355 20.83 2.29 0.88
N GLU A 356 21.89 2.86 1.42
CA GLU A 356 21.86 3.62 2.68
C GLU A 356 22.72 4.88 2.50
N ASP A 357 22.41 5.91 3.29
CA ASP A 357 23.11 7.19 3.20
C ASP A 357 24.61 7.02 3.44
N TYR A 358 25.40 7.41 2.44
CA TYR A 358 26.85 7.42 2.49
C TYR A 358 27.47 6.03 2.70
N GLN A 359 26.78 4.96 2.32
CA GLN A 359 27.27 3.57 2.36
C GLN A 359 27.38 2.96 0.96
N VAL A 360 28.06 1.81 0.87
CA VAL A 360 28.03 0.95 -0.33
C VAL A 360 26.63 0.35 -0.48
N ASP A 361 26.22 0.10 -1.72
CA ASP A 361 24.91 -0.47 -2.03
C ASP A 361 24.78 -1.93 -1.55
N ASP A 362 23.60 -2.28 -1.09
CA ASP A 362 23.25 -3.58 -0.54
C ASP A 362 22.55 -4.45 -1.60
N THR A 363 23.27 -5.50 -2.03
CA THR A 363 22.85 -6.40 -3.11
C THR A 363 21.53 -7.09 -2.82
N ASP A 364 21.30 -7.54 -1.59
CA ASP A 364 20.07 -8.26 -1.27
C ASP A 364 18.85 -7.32 -1.36
N GLY A 365 19.02 -6.08 -0.89
CA GLY A 365 18.00 -5.04 -0.96
C GLY A 365 17.59 -4.69 -2.40
N TYR A 366 18.54 -4.39 -3.29
CA TYR A 366 18.19 -4.05 -4.67
C TYR A 366 17.91 -5.27 -5.56
N ALA A 367 18.37 -6.47 -5.22
CA ALA A 367 18.04 -7.67 -6.00
C ALA A 367 16.65 -8.22 -5.67
N PHE A 368 16.26 -8.25 -4.39
CA PHE A 368 15.05 -8.96 -3.93
C PHE A 368 13.99 -8.05 -3.30
N GLY A 369 14.31 -6.78 -3.02
CA GLY A 369 13.37 -5.87 -2.35
C GLY A 369 13.13 -6.23 -0.88
N SER A 370 13.93 -7.13 -0.31
CA SER A 370 13.83 -7.62 1.06
C SER A 370 15.16 -7.41 1.81
N GLY A 371 15.28 -7.99 3.00
CA GLY A 371 16.46 -7.79 3.85
C GLY A 371 16.52 -6.40 4.50
N LYS A 372 17.71 -5.99 4.95
CA LYS A 372 17.92 -4.81 5.81
C LYS A 372 17.63 -3.48 5.11
N THR A 373 17.69 -3.46 3.79
CA THR A 373 17.43 -2.28 2.96
C THR A 373 16.26 -2.47 1.98
N GLY A 374 15.43 -3.50 2.20
CA GLY A 374 14.23 -3.78 1.39
C GLY A 374 12.99 -2.97 1.78
N ILE A 375 11.87 -3.24 1.11
CA ILE A 375 10.60 -2.52 1.25
C ILE A 375 10.13 -2.43 2.73
N PRO A 376 10.01 -3.54 3.49
CA PRO A 376 9.57 -3.45 4.90
C PRO A 376 10.51 -2.63 5.77
N ALA A 377 11.83 -2.71 5.53
CA ALA A 377 12.82 -1.95 6.27
C ALA A 377 12.71 -0.44 6.01
N LYS A 378 12.54 -0.03 4.74
CA LYS A 378 12.32 1.38 4.37
C LYS A 378 11.01 1.92 4.95
N VAL A 379 9.95 1.12 4.96
CA VAL A 379 8.67 1.48 5.58
C VAL A 379 8.78 1.64 7.10
N ASN A 380 9.49 0.74 7.78
CA ASN A 380 9.77 0.89 9.21
C ASN A 380 10.64 2.13 9.50
N LYS A 381 11.65 2.40 8.68
CA LYS A 381 12.48 3.62 8.75
C LYS A 381 11.62 4.88 8.60
N ALA A 382 10.60 4.86 7.75
CA ALA A 382 9.65 5.98 7.61
C ALA A 382 8.89 6.25 8.91
N PHE A 383 8.32 5.22 9.56
CA PHE A 383 7.64 5.38 10.85
C PHE A 383 8.54 5.95 11.93
N VAL A 384 9.81 5.50 12.00
CA VAL A 384 10.80 6.04 12.94
C VAL A 384 11.11 7.51 12.64
N LYS A 385 11.34 7.88 11.37
CA LYS A 385 11.60 9.28 10.98
C LYS A 385 10.40 10.19 11.30
N ILE A 386 9.17 9.74 11.01
CA ILE A 386 7.94 10.48 11.34
C ILE A 386 7.86 10.73 12.85
N LYS A 387 8.08 9.68 13.65
CA LYS A 387 8.08 9.81 15.11
C LYS A 387 9.07 10.88 15.57
N ASN A 388 10.32 10.77 15.12
CA ASN A 388 11.39 11.69 15.51
C ASN A 388 11.08 13.14 15.09
N ASP A 389 10.49 13.36 13.92
CA ASP A 389 10.17 14.72 13.45
C ASP A 389 8.97 15.32 14.19
N ILE A 390 7.97 14.53 14.57
CA ILE A 390 6.89 14.98 15.46
C ILE A 390 7.42 15.30 16.86
N GLU A 391 8.36 14.50 17.39
CA GLU A 391 9.03 14.78 18.66
C GLU A 391 9.80 16.11 18.59
N LYS A 392 10.51 16.39 17.49
CA LYS A 392 11.16 17.70 17.26
C LYS A 392 10.17 18.86 17.22
N LEU A 393 8.97 18.69 16.69
CA LEU A 393 7.93 19.73 16.77
C LEU A 393 7.53 20.03 18.22
N THR A 394 7.52 19.00 19.07
CA THR A 394 7.23 19.12 20.51
C THR A 394 8.39 19.78 21.26
N GLU A 395 9.63 19.34 21.03
CA GLU A 395 10.84 19.91 21.62
C GLU A 395 11.00 21.41 21.30
N LYS A 396 10.66 21.80 20.06
CA LYS A 396 10.68 23.19 19.61
C LYS A 396 9.47 24.01 20.06
N LYS A 397 8.57 23.42 20.87
CA LYS A 397 7.32 24.04 21.34
C LYS A 397 6.40 24.52 20.22
N ILE A 398 6.49 23.90 19.04
CA ILE A 398 5.56 24.13 17.93
C ILE A 398 4.25 23.41 18.22
N ILE A 399 4.34 22.17 18.71
CA ILE A 399 3.25 21.50 19.42
C ILE A 399 3.51 21.75 20.90
N THR A 400 2.65 22.55 21.52
CA THR A 400 2.82 22.94 22.93
C THR A 400 2.24 21.91 23.89
N GLU A 401 2.59 21.99 25.18
CA GLU A 401 2.01 21.16 26.24
C GLU A 401 0.48 21.31 26.38
N LYS A 402 -0.06 22.44 25.90
CA LYS A 402 -1.49 22.76 25.82
C LYS A 402 -2.15 22.19 24.57
N GLU A 403 -1.40 21.57 23.68
CA GLU A 403 -1.90 20.98 22.43
C GLU A 403 -1.79 19.44 22.47
N PHE A 404 -2.59 18.78 21.65
CA PHE A 404 -2.46 17.36 21.36
C PHE A 404 -2.74 17.10 19.88
N ILE A 405 -2.13 16.06 19.31
CA ILE A 405 -2.34 15.69 17.92
C ILE A 405 -3.74 15.07 17.81
N LYS A 406 -4.65 15.81 17.18
CA LYS A 406 -6.04 15.38 16.97
C LYS A 406 -6.21 14.76 15.59
N GLU A 407 -5.48 15.29 14.60
CA GLU A 407 -5.65 14.93 13.19
C GLU A 407 -4.29 14.75 12.51
N ILE A 408 -4.16 13.72 11.68
CA ILE A 408 -3.03 13.54 10.77
C ILE A 408 -3.54 13.43 9.35
N GLU A 409 -2.90 14.19 8.45
CA GLU A 409 -3.11 14.09 7.02
C GLU A 409 -1.81 13.69 6.32
N LEU A 410 -1.84 12.55 5.62
CA LEU A 410 -0.71 12.00 4.90
C LEU A 410 -0.77 12.36 3.41
N THR A 411 0.38 12.73 2.85
CA THR A 411 0.67 12.58 1.43
C THR A 411 1.81 11.59 1.26
N VAL A 412 1.70 10.68 0.31
CA VAL A 412 2.74 9.68 0.07
C VAL A 412 3.12 9.68 -1.40
N PHE A 413 4.41 9.69 -1.68
CA PHE A 413 4.96 9.55 -3.02
C PHE A 413 5.88 8.34 -3.06
N GLY A 414 5.94 7.67 -4.21
CA GLY A 414 6.96 6.66 -4.43
C GLY A 414 7.25 6.35 -5.88
N PHE A 415 8.44 5.86 -6.17
CA PHE A 415 8.87 5.42 -7.50
C PHE A 415 9.32 3.95 -7.47
N SER A 416 8.96 3.14 -8.47
CA SER A 416 9.44 1.75 -8.61
C SER A 416 9.08 0.90 -7.39
N ARG A 417 10.04 0.25 -6.72
CA ARG A 417 9.83 -0.42 -5.43
C ARG A 417 9.54 0.56 -4.30
N GLY A 418 10.04 1.79 -4.34
CA GLY A 418 9.60 2.88 -3.47
C GLY A 418 8.10 3.18 -3.62
N ALA A 419 7.51 2.99 -4.80
CA ALA A 419 6.05 3.07 -4.97
C ALA A 419 5.33 1.89 -4.29
N ALA A 420 5.92 0.69 -4.32
CA ALA A 420 5.42 -0.45 -3.54
C ALA A 420 5.57 -0.20 -2.02
N ALA A 421 6.68 0.39 -1.57
CA ALA A 421 6.88 0.82 -0.19
C ALA A 421 5.88 1.90 0.24
N ALA A 422 5.59 2.88 -0.62
CA ALA A 422 4.54 3.88 -0.38
C ALA A 422 3.17 3.22 -0.16
N ARG A 423 2.81 2.25 -1.00
CA ARG A 423 1.56 1.48 -0.89
C ARG A 423 1.52 0.65 0.40
N HIS A 424 2.60 -0.06 0.71
CA HIS A 424 2.74 -0.83 1.95
C HIS A 424 2.68 0.06 3.20
N PHE A 425 3.32 1.23 3.17
CA PHE A 425 3.25 2.23 4.23
C PHE A 425 1.81 2.72 4.46
N ILE A 426 1.04 2.96 3.39
CA ILE A 426 -0.38 3.33 3.48
C ILE A 426 -1.22 2.20 4.11
N ALA A 427 -0.93 0.94 3.79
CA ALA A 427 -1.58 -0.20 4.41
C ALA A 427 -1.27 -0.29 5.91
N LEU A 428 -0.04 0.07 6.30
CA LEU A 428 0.42 0.08 7.69
C LEU A 428 0.18 1.41 8.44
N LYS A 429 -0.58 2.35 7.85
CA LYS A 429 -0.83 3.69 8.44
C LYS A 429 -1.43 3.65 9.86
N TYR A 430 -2.11 2.56 10.20
CA TYR A 430 -2.64 2.32 11.55
C TYR A 430 -1.55 2.38 12.62
N LYS A 431 -0.28 2.08 12.30
CA LYS A 431 0.84 2.22 13.26
C LYS A 431 1.02 3.65 13.75
N ILE A 432 0.82 4.65 12.88
CA ILE A 432 0.85 6.07 13.26
C ILE A 432 -0.41 6.41 14.05
N GLN A 433 -1.56 5.93 13.56
CA GLN A 433 -2.84 6.15 14.21
C GLN A 433 -2.82 5.68 15.67
N ASP A 434 -2.32 4.47 15.92
CA ASP A 434 -2.20 3.87 17.25
C ASP A 434 -1.19 4.62 18.12
N LYS A 435 -0.05 5.01 17.54
CA LYS A 435 1.01 5.71 18.27
C LYS A 435 0.55 7.06 18.85
N TYR A 436 -0.33 7.75 18.13
CA TYR A 436 -0.82 9.08 18.51
C TYR A 436 -2.29 9.09 18.93
N ASP A 437 -2.91 7.92 19.08
CA ASP A 437 -4.31 7.73 19.47
C ASP A 437 -5.30 8.58 18.65
N ILE A 438 -5.13 8.54 17.33
CA ILE A 438 -5.92 9.36 16.40
C ILE A 438 -7.20 8.61 16.02
N GLU A 439 -8.34 9.30 16.09
CA GLU A 439 -9.60 8.73 15.61
C GLU A 439 -9.53 8.47 14.09
N SER A 440 -10.05 7.35 13.59
CA SER A 440 -10.01 7.05 12.14
C SER A 440 -10.62 8.15 11.27
N SER A 441 -11.63 8.89 11.78
CA SER A 441 -12.21 10.05 11.08
C SER A 441 -11.26 11.25 10.95
N ASN A 442 -10.24 11.32 11.80
CA ASN A 442 -9.22 12.36 11.84
C ASN A 442 -7.87 11.85 11.30
N PHE A 443 -7.85 10.68 10.65
CA PHE A 443 -6.68 10.16 9.96
C PHE A 443 -7.02 10.01 8.48
N SER A 444 -6.33 10.73 7.59
CA SER A 444 -6.59 10.60 6.16
C SER A 444 -5.33 10.59 5.32
N VAL A 445 -5.36 9.85 4.21
CA VAL A 445 -4.34 9.94 3.17
C VAL A 445 -4.93 10.77 2.03
N LYS A 446 -4.44 11.99 1.84
CA LYS A 446 -5.02 12.96 0.89
C LYS A 446 -4.67 12.65 -0.55
N PHE A 447 -3.44 12.22 -0.78
CA PHE A 447 -2.91 11.99 -2.11
C PHE A 447 -1.80 10.94 -2.05
N ALA A 448 -1.84 9.99 -2.99
CA ALA A 448 -0.76 9.06 -3.26
C ALA A 448 -0.26 9.27 -4.70
N GLY A 449 0.97 9.77 -4.85
CA GLY A 449 1.60 10.03 -6.14
C GLY A 449 2.64 8.96 -6.47
N LEU A 450 2.32 8.07 -7.40
CA LEU A 450 3.16 6.92 -7.74
C LEU A 450 3.80 7.11 -9.11
N PHE A 451 5.08 6.73 -9.22
CA PHE A 451 5.76 6.55 -10.49
C PHE A 451 6.04 5.07 -10.70
N ASP A 452 5.49 4.53 -11.77
CA ASP A 452 5.83 3.26 -12.39
C ASP A 452 6.11 2.12 -11.40
N THR A 453 5.10 1.75 -10.61
CA THR A 453 5.21 0.80 -9.50
C THR A 453 5.73 -0.56 -9.98
N VAL A 454 6.80 -1.04 -9.35
CA VAL A 454 7.34 -2.38 -9.53
C VAL A 454 7.43 -3.01 -8.14
N SER A 455 6.57 -3.99 -7.85
CA SER A 455 6.55 -4.63 -6.54
C SER A 455 7.74 -5.58 -6.34
N SER A 456 8.06 -6.41 -7.36
CA SER A 456 9.12 -7.42 -7.42
C SER A 456 9.82 -7.68 -6.08
N TYR A 457 9.06 -8.22 -5.12
CA TYR A 457 9.50 -8.55 -3.77
C TYR A 457 9.62 -10.06 -3.60
N HIS A 458 10.66 -10.51 -2.91
CA HIS A 458 10.82 -11.92 -2.54
C HIS A 458 11.43 -12.03 -1.14
N ASP A 459 10.78 -12.78 -0.24
CA ASP A 459 11.31 -13.02 1.11
C ASP A 459 12.63 -13.81 1.04
N ALA A 460 13.72 -13.20 1.50
CA ALA A 460 15.05 -13.80 1.53
C ALA A 460 15.11 -15.06 2.41
N HIS A 461 14.15 -15.28 3.33
CA HIS A 461 14.07 -16.53 4.10
C HIS A 461 13.79 -17.78 3.24
N SER A 462 13.21 -17.63 2.04
CA SER A 462 12.97 -18.75 1.11
C SER A 462 14.25 -19.27 0.44
N LEU A 463 15.32 -18.46 0.43
CA LEU A 463 16.63 -18.84 -0.11
C LEU A 463 17.40 -19.81 0.79
N VAL A 464 17.10 -19.84 2.10
CA VAL A 464 17.72 -20.76 3.06
C VAL A 464 17.19 -22.20 2.89
N THR A 465 16.00 -22.37 2.29
CA THR A 465 15.36 -23.67 2.06
C THR A 465 15.58 -24.25 0.65
N GLY A 466 16.40 -23.61 -0.20
CA GLY A 466 16.75 -24.14 -1.52
C GLY A 466 15.62 -24.13 -2.57
N ALA A 467 14.53 -23.39 -2.33
CA ALA A 467 13.45 -23.24 -3.29
C ALA A 467 13.82 -22.18 -4.35
N VAL A 468 14.51 -22.60 -5.42
CA VAL A 468 14.91 -21.74 -6.53
C VAL A 468 13.73 -21.56 -7.50
N ASN A 469 12.69 -20.84 -7.10
CA ASN A 469 11.71 -20.28 -8.03
C ASN A 469 11.29 -18.88 -7.55
N LYS A 470 11.72 -17.86 -8.29
CA LYS A 470 11.43 -16.45 -8.03
C LYS A 470 9.99 -16.14 -8.42
N ASP A 471 9.05 -16.46 -7.54
CA ASP A 471 7.65 -16.10 -7.75
C ASP A 471 7.41 -14.68 -7.22
N PHE A 472 7.42 -13.70 -8.13
CA PHE A 472 7.09 -12.30 -7.86
C PHE A 472 5.58 -12.01 -8.07
N GLU A 473 4.72 -13.03 -8.16
CA GLU A 473 3.30 -12.84 -8.47
C GLU A 473 2.40 -12.64 -7.24
N ASN A 474 2.88 -12.98 -6.03
CA ASN A 474 2.09 -12.92 -4.79
C ASN A 474 2.43 -11.71 -3.88
N ASP A 475 3.31 -10.82 -4.33
CA ASP A 475 3.82 -9.70 -3.52
C ASP A 475 2.77 -8.62 -3.23
N VAL A 476 1.71 -8.52 -4.04
CA VAL A 476 0.58 -7.60 -3.81
C VAL A 476 -0.16 -7.91 -2.52
N ASP A 477 -0.46 -9.18 -2.28
CA ASP A 477 -1.18 -9.61 -1.09
C ASP A 477 -0.23 -9.69 0.13
N GLU A 478 1.01 -10.15 -0.08
CA GLU A 478 2.04 -10.19 0.96
C GLU A 478 2.38 -8.79 1.50
N LEU A 479 2.58 -7.81 0.62
CA LEU A 479 2.86 -6.42 0.99
C LEU A 479 1.59 -5.58 1.16
N LYS A 480 0.40 -6.17 1.05
CA LYS A 480 -0.90 -5.47 1.18
C LYS A 480 -0.93 -4.18 0.35
N LEU A 481 -0.58 -4.25 -0.94
CA LEU A 481 -0.37 -3.06 -1.77
C LEU A 481 -1.68 -2.32 -2.13
N LYS A 482 -2.85 -2.83 -1.73
CA LYS A 482 -4.14 -2.16 -1.91
C LYS A 482 -4.23 -0.89 -1.05
N MET A 483 -4.47 0.24 -1.70
CA MET A 483 -4.50 1.55 -1.06
C MET A 483 -5.90 1.91 -0.56
N GLU A 484 -6.32 1.29 0.54
CA GLU A 484 -7.59 1.62 1.20
C GLU A 484 -7.50 2.92 2.02
N GLY A 485 -8.58 3.70 2.03
CA GLY A 485 -8.68 4.95 2.79
C GLY A 485 -7.90 6.13 2.21
N VAL A 486 -7.56 6.09 0.93
CA VAL A 486 -6.90 7.19 0.20
C VAL A 486 -7.93 8.02 -0.58
N LYS A 487 -7.84 9.36 -0.49
CA LYS A 487 -8.76 10.28 -1.17
C LYS A 487 -8.49 10.37 -2.69
N LYS A 488 -7.22 10.35 -3.10
CA LYS A 488 -6.80 10.31 -4.50
C LYS A 488 -5.50 9.52 -4.68
N VAL A 489 -5.45 8.68 -5.69
CA VAL A 489 -4.24 8.01 -6.16
C VAL A 489 -3.98 8.45 -7.60
N PHE A 490 -2.76 8.90 -7.90
CA PHE A 490 -2.31 9.17 -9.26
C PHE A 490 -1.05 8.34 -9.54
N HIS A 491 -1.06 7.55 -10.61
CA HIS A 491 0.01 6.63 -10.98
C HIS A 491 0.48 6.95 -12.40
N LEU A 492 1.70 7.47 -12.54
CA LEU A 492 2.31 7.75 -13.83
C LEU A 492 3.19 6.57 -14.24
N THR A 493 2.91 5.94 -15.39
CA THR A 493 3.55 4.68 -15.81
C THR A 493 4.31 4.82 -17.13
N ALA A 494 5.30 3.95 -17.34
CA ALA A 494 6.19 3.95 -18.49
C ALA A 494 5.68 3.04 -19.62
N ALA A 495 5.48 3.63 -20.81
CA ALA A 495 5.02 2.93 -22.01
C ALA A 495 6.10 2.08 -22.68
N ASP A 496 7.37 2.49 -22.56
CA ASP A 496 8.51 1.87 -23.25
C ASP A 496 9.37 1.05 -22.27
N GLU A 497 8.77 0.53 -21.20
CA GLU A 497 9.38 -0.41 -20.24
C GLU A 497 8.89 -1.84 -20.47
N TYR A 498 9.78 -2.75 -20.83
CA TYR A 498 9.44 -4.13 -21.13
C TYR A 498 10.46 -5.13 -20.57
N ARG A 499 11.34 -4.74 -19.64
CA ARG A 499 12.26 -5.67 -18.98
C ARG A 499 11.50 -6.74 -18.21
N GLU A 500 12.04 -7.94 -18.17
CA GLU A 500 11.45 -9.12 -17.49
C GLU A 500 11.12 -8.88 -16.02
N ASN A 501 12.05 -8.26 -15.28
CA ASN A 501 11.91 -8.05 -13.82
C ASN A 501 11.16 -6.77 -13.43
N PHE A 502 10.63 -6.03 -14.41
CA PHE A 502 9.96 -4.73 -14.22
C PHE A 502 8.46 -4.82 -14.56
N SER A 503 7.78 -5.85 -14.04
CA SER A 503 6.32 -5.96 -14.12
C SER A 503 5.66 -4.73 -13.50
N LEU A 504 4.61 -4.22 -14.14
CA LEU A 504 3.88 -3.06 -13.64
C LEU A 504 2.84 -3.51 -12.63
N THR A 505 2.92 -3.04 -11.39
CA THR A 505 1.86 -3.24 -10.39
C THR A 505 0.83 -2.11 -10.54
N THR A 506 -0.29 -2.44 -11.17
CA THR A 506 -1.35 -1.48 -11.51
C THR A 506 -2.06 -0.92 -10.26
N ILE A 507 -2.93 0.08 -10.45
CA ILE A 507 -3.82 0.60 -9.41
C ILE A 507 -5.31 0.28 -9.69
N GLU A 508 -5.58 -0.90 -10.28
CA GLU A 508 -6.93 -1.36 -10.67
C GLU A 508 -7.94 -1.23 -9.52
N HIS A 509 -7.53 -1.59 -8.29
CA HIS A 509 -8.40 -1.46 -7.12
C HIS A 509 -8.75 0.01 -6.79
N SER A 510 -7.80 0.94 -6.91
CA SER A 510 -8.05 2.37 -6.67
C SER A 510 -8.94 2.99 -7.74
N ILE A 511 -8.77 2.57 -9.00
CA ILE A 511 -9.65 2.95 -10.12
C ILE A 511 -11.08 2.47 -9.82
N ALA A 512 -11.25 1.20 -9.48
CA ALA A 512 -12.56 0.62 -9.15
C ALA A 512 -13.20 1.29 -7.91
N ALA A 513 -12.39 1.77 -6.96
CA ALA A 513 -12.86 2.51 -5.79
C ALA A 513 -13.26 3.98 -6.10
N GLY A 514 -13.05 4.45 -7.34
CA GLY A 514 -13.41 5.80 -7.79
C GLY A 514 -12.37 6.87 -7.42
N VAL A 515 -11.16 6.48 -7.01
CA VAL A 515 -10.13 7.40 -6.49
C VAL A 515 -8.81 7.32 -7.24
N GLY A 516 -8.64 6.38 -8.17
CA GLY A 516 -7.37 6.10 -8.85
C GLY A 516 -7.34 6.59 -10.30
N TYR A 517 -6.28 7.31 -10.66
CA TYR A 517 -5.98 7.69 -12.05
C TYR A 517 -4.61 7.14 -12.44
N GLU A 518 -4.58 6.22 -13.41
CA GLU A 518 -3.34 5.69 -13.97
C GLU A 518 -3.13 6.29 -15.37
N LEU A 519 -1.94 6.84 -15.61
CA LEU A 519 -1.59 7.48 -16.86
C LEU A 519 -0.26 6.94 -17.38
N GLU A 520 -0.32 6.21 -18.48
CA GLU A 520 0.86 5.76 -19.21
C GLU A 520 1.38 6.86 -20.14
N ILE A 521 2.69 7.16 -20.07
CA ILE A 521 3.37 8.13 -20.93
C ILE A 521 4.59 7.49 -21.64
N PRO A 522 5.02 8.01 -22.81
CA PRO A 522 6.22 7.54 -23.49
C PRO A 522 7.47 7.66 -22.61
N GLY A 523 8.41 6.74 -22.75
CA GLY A 523 9.63 6.63 -21.95
C GLY A 523 9.75 5.29 -21.23
N ALA A 524 10.99 4.92 -20.89
CA ALA A 524 11.29 3.78 -20.04
C ALA A 524 11.07 4.13 -18.54
N HIS A 525 11.26 3.14 -17.67
CA HIS A 525 11.02 3.25 -16.22
C HIS A 525 11.59 4.53 -15.57
N SER A 526 12.88 4.81 -15.80
CA SER A 526 13.57 5.98 -15.24
C SER A 526 13.47 7.23 -16.13
N ASP A 527 12.92 7.12 -17.35
CA ASP A 527 12.47 8.31 -18.09
C ASP A 527 11.20 8.90 -17.46
N VAL A 528 10.42 8.08 -16.73
CA VAL A 528 9.20 8.51 -16.04
C VAL A 528 9.46 8.85 -14.57
N GLY A 529 10.16 7.96 -13.84
CA GLY A 529 10.43 8.14 -12.42
C GLY A 529 11.76 8.82 -12.08
N GLY A 530 12.67 8.94 -13.05
CA GLY A 530 14.00 9.52 -12.86
C GLY A 530 15.07 8.55 -12.38
N GLY A 531 16.27 9.07 -12.15
CA GLY A 531 17.44 8.33 -11.65
C GLY A 531 18.52 8.03 -12.69
N TYR A 532 18.26 8.23 -13.98
CA TYR A 532 19.33 8.19 -15.00
C TYR A 532 20.39 9.27 -14.72
N GLY A 533 21.65 8.97 -15.03
CA GLY A 533 22.73 9.95 -14.99
C GLY A 533 22.41 11.19 -15.82
N GLU A 534 23.04 12.32 -15.53
CA GLU A 534 22.77 13.59 -16.26
C GLU A 534 22.90 13.41 -17.77
N ILE A 535 23.87 12.60 -18.19
CA ILE A 535 24.11 12.16 -19.56
C ILE A 535 24.55 10.70 -19.55
N GLU A 536 23.92 9.86 -20.37
CA GLU A 536 24.26 8.45 -20.53
C GLU A 536 24.64 8.06 -21.96
N ASN A 537 25.42 6.99 -22.06
CA ASN A 537 25.75 6.32 -23.30
C ASN A 537 25.16 4.91 -23.27
N GLU A 538 24.49 4.52 -24.35
CA GLU A 538 23.82 3.23 -24.45
C GLU A 538 24.37 2.43 -25.63
N THR A 539 24.91 1.26 -25.34
CA THR A 539 25.13 0.20 -26.34
C THR A 539 24.15 -0.93 -26.07
N ARG A 540 23.43 -1.38 -27.10
CA ARG A 540 22.44 -2.46 -27.03
C ARG A 540 22.71 -3.49 -28.12
N TYR A 541 22.70 -4.76 -27.73
CA TYR A 541 22.80 -5.89 -28.66
C TYR A 541 21.41 -6.47 -28.87
N PHE A 542 21.06 -6.81 -30.10
CA PHE A 542 19.71 -7.29 -30.43
C PHE A 542 19.64 -8.83 -30.61
N ARG A 543 20.66 -9.56 -30.14
CA ARG A 543 20.83 -11.02 -30.32
C ARG A 543 19.65 -11.84 -29.80
N ASP A 544 19.00 -11.36 -28.75
CA ASP A 544 18.04 -12.15 -27.96
C ASP A 544 16.58 -11.81 -28.33
N GLU A 545 16.39 -11.03 -29.40
CA GLU A 545 15.07 -10.66 -29.93
C GLU A 545 14.61 -11.71 -30.95
N PRO A 546 13.44 -12.36 -30.77
CA PRO A 546 13.01 -13.52 -31.57
C PRO A 546 12.82 -13.27 -33.08
N ASP A 547 13.09 -12.07 -33.60
CA ASP A 547 12.94 -11.70 -35.02
C ASP A 547 13.89 -10.57 -35.48
N PHE A 548 15.21 -10.87 -35.50
CA PHE A 548 16.31 -9.89 -35.62
C PHE A 548 16.26 -8.90 -36.83
N LYS A 549 15.87 -9.33 -38.03
CA LYS A 549 15.78 -8.40 -39.18
C LYS A 549 14.59 -7.43 -39.07
N ASN A 550 13.52 -7.89 -38.42
CA ASN A 550 12.33 -7.08 -38.20
C ASN A 550 12.57 -6.04 -37.11
N ILE A 551 13.27 -6.38 -36.02
CA ILE A 551 13.54 -5.42 -34.93
C ILE A 551 14.39 -4.23 -35.40
N GLN A 552 15.36 -4.42 -36.29
CA GLN A 552 16.16 -3.30 -36.82
C GLN A 552 15.28 -2.31 -37.59
N LYS A 553 14.44 -2.81 -38.48
CA LYS A 553 13.49 -1.99 -39.25
C LYS A 553 12.52 -1.25 -38.32
N VAL A 554 11.95 -1.95 -37.34
CA VAL A 554 11.04 -1.37 -36.35
C VAL A 554 11.72 -0.26 -35.54
N LEU A 555 12.97 -0.46 -35.09
CA LEU A 555 13.72 0.53 -34.31
C LEU A 555 14.05 1.78 -35.13
N LEU A 556 14.36 1.64 -36.42
CA LEU A 556 14.54 2.76 -37.34
C LEU A 556 13.21 3.49 -37.59
N GLU A 557 12.14 2.75 -37.89
CA GLU A 557 10.81 3.31 -38.17
C GLU A 557 10.23 4.08 -36.97
N GLN A 558 10.46 3.58 -35.76
CA GLN A 558 10.05 4.20 -34.51
C GLN A 558 10.93 5.38 -34.07
N GLY A 559 12.08 5.60 -34.73
CA GLY A 559 13.03 6.66 -34.41
C GLY A 559 13.88 6.40 -33.18
N TRP A 560 14.09 5.14 -32.78
CA TRP A 560 15.01 4.83 -31.68
C TRP A 560 16.46 5.01 -32.08
N TYR A 561 16.83 4.68 -33.32
CA TYR A 561 18.18 4.81 -33.86
C TYR A 561 18.15 5.50 -35.23
N THR A 562 19.26 6.14 -35.60
CA THR A 562 19.54 6.47 -37.00
C THR A 562 20.25 5.29 -37.69
N PRO A 563 20.30 5.22 -39.03
CA PRO A 563 21.06 4.19 -39.74
C PRO A 563 22.53 4.11 -39.32
N GLU A 564 23.17 5.24 -39.03
CA GLU A 564 24.58 5.34 -38.65
C GLU A 564 24.85 4.88 -37.21
N GLN A 565 23.85 5.00 -36.33
CA GLN A 565 23.94 4.53 -34.95
C GLN A 565 23.82 3.01 -34.83
N LEU A 566 23.42 2.33 -35.92
CA LEU A 566 23.38 0.88 -36.02
C LEU A 566 24.71 0.39 -36.61
N ASN A 567 25.49 -0.34 -35.82
CA ASN A 567 26.82 -0.78 -36.21
C ASN A 567 26.78 -2.19 -36.80
N TYR A 568 27.28 -2.34 -38.04
CA TYR A 568 27.39 -3.62 -38.73
C TYR A 568 28.76 -3.86 -39.40
N PRO A 569 29.40 -5.03 -39.16
CA PRO A 569 29.47 -5.74 -37.88
C PRO A 569 30.29 -4.92 -36.88
N MET A 570 29.98 -5.02 -35.58
CA MET A 570 30.84 -4.41 -34.55
C MET A 570 32.20 -5.12 -34.52
N LYS A 571 33.30 -4.38 -34.67
CA LYS A 571 34.67 -4.92 -34.53
C LYS A 571 34.95 -5.21 -33.05
N SER A 572 34.76 -6.46 -32.62
CA SER A 572 35.44 -7.00 -31.44
C SER A 572 36.04 -8.37 -31.78
N GLU A 573 37.21 -8.67 -31.20
CA GLU A 573 38.06 -9.83 -31.50
C GLU A 573 37.45 -11.20 -31.15
N GLN A 574 36.18 -11.27 -30.75
CA GLN A 574 35.50 -12.52 -30.43
C GLN A 574 34.55 -12.92 -31.57
N ALA A 575 34.98 -13.93 -32.32
CA ALA A 575 34.18 -14.59 -33.34
C ALA A 575 32.76 -14.92 -32.82
N GLY A 576 31.73 -14.37 -33.47
CA GLY A 576 30.34 -14.84 -33.33
C GLY A 576 29.37 -14.03 -32.46
N LYS A 577 29.52 -12.70 -32.29
CA LYS A 577 28.48 -11.86 -31.63
C LYS A 577 27.98 -10.68 -32.50
N PRO A 578 26.68 -10.33 -32.42
CA PRO A 578 25.88 -9.82 -33.54
C PRO A 578 25.59 -8.32 -33.43
N TYR A 579 25.08 -7.77 -34.53
CA TYR A 579 24.44 -6.46 -34.71
C TYR A 579 23.88 -5.79 -33.43
N GLY A 580 24.12 -4.48 -33.33
CA GLY A 580 23.66 -3.66 -32.22
C GLY A 580 23.60 -2.18 -32.60
N GLY A 581 23.17 -1.37 -31.65
CA GLY A 581 23.12 0.09 -31.81
C GLY A 581 23.79 0.79 -30.64
N THR A 582 24.50 1.87 -30.94
CA THR A 582 25.12 2.73 -29.95
C THR A 582 24.57 4.15 -30.06
N ARG A 583 24.15 4.71 -28.92
CA ARG A 583 23.75 6.10 -28.76
C ARG A 583 24.58 6.71 -27.64
N THR A 584 25.01 7.95 -27.83
CA THR A 584 25.83 8.66 -26.85
C THR A 584 25.23 10.02 -26.55
N GLY A 585 25.40 10.50 -25.33
CA GLY A 585 24.94 11.84 -24.98
C GLY A 585 23.44 11.94 -24.71
N ILE A 586 22.78 10.85 -24.28
CA ILE A 586 21.34 10.85 -23.97
C ILE A 586 21.15 11.54 -22.61
N PRO A 587 20.44 12.67 -22.52
CA PRO A 587 20.26 13.37 -21.26
C PRO A 587 19.01 12.86 -20.51
N ASN A 588 19.02 12.96 -19.19
CA ASN A 588 17.88 12.55 -18.35
C ASN A 588 16.70 13.54 -18.31
N SER A 589 16.81 14.67 -19.01
CA SER A 589 15.87 15.82 -18.90
C SER A 589 14.42 15.55 -19.34
N TYR A 590 14.13 14.44 -20.02
CA TYR A 590 12.75 14.05 -20.33
C TYR A 590 11.93 13.74 -19.06
N GLN A 591 12.58 13.25 -18.00
CA GLN A 591 11.94 12.94 -16.72
C GLN A 591 11.19 14.13 -16.11
N TYR A 592 11.61 15.36 -16.44
CA TYR A 592 11.02 16.58 -15.91
C TYR A 592 9.59 16.82 -16.43
N ILE A 593 9.18 16.17 -17.54
CA ILE A 593 7.77 16.19 -17.95
C ILE A 593 6.92 15.44 -16.91
N GLY A 594 7.34 14.22 -16.52
CA GLY A 594 6.66 13.44 -15.49
C GLY A 594 6.64 14.13 -14.13
N LEU A 595 7.75 14.79 -13.76
CA LEU A 595 7.85 15.63 -12.57
C LEU A 595 6.77 16.73 -12.57
N VAL A 596 6.68 17.52 -13.64
CA VAL A 596 5.73 18.65 -13.73
C VAL A 596 4.29 18.14 -13.69
N ILE A 597 3.98 17.02 -14.35
CA ILE A 597 2.65 16.39 -14.26
C ILE A 597 2.32 16.06 -12.79
N MET A 598 3.23 15.37 -12.10
CA MET A 598 3.01 14.97 -10.70
C MET A 598 2.88 16.18 -9.77
N VAL A 599 3.69 17.23 -9.95
CA VAL A 599 3.57 18.50 -9.19
C VAL A 599 2.18 19.09 -9.37
N LYS A 600 1.71 19.27 -10.60
CA LYS A 600 0.40 19.90 -10.87
C LYS A 600 -0.76 19.03 -10.34
N MET A 601 -0.64 17.70 -10.40
CA MET A 601 -1.63 16.79 -9.81
C MET A 601 -1.65 16.88 -8.28
N ALA A 602 -0.48 16.92 -7.64
CA ALA A 602 -0.37 17.05 -6.19
C ALA A 602 -0.84 18.42 -5.66
N GLU A 603 -0.60 19.51 -6.40
CA GLU A 603 -1.08 20.87 -6.07
C GLU A 603 -2.61 20.93 -5.96
N LYS A 604 -3.35 20.19 -6.82
CA LYS A 604 -4.82 20.07 -6.70
C LYS A 604 -5.29 19.51 -5.36
N HIS A 605 -4.41 18.80 -4.65
CA HIS A 605 -4.65 18.23 -3.33
C HIS A 605 -3.92 18.98 -2.21
N GLY A 606 -3.58 20.25 -2.45
CA GLY A 606 -3.08 21.19 -1.44
C GLY A 606 -1.64 20.92 -1.01
N LEU A 607 -0.79 20.38 -1.89
CA LEU A 607 0.66 20.44 -1.70
C LEU A 607 1.23 21.69 -2.33
N ASN A 608 2.24 22.27 -1.68
CA ASN A 608 2.97 23.42 -2.18
C ASN A 608 4.37 23.01 -2.63
N PHE A 609 4.79 23.51 -3.79
CA PHE A 609 6.11 23.27 -4.35
C PHE A 609 6.77 24.58 -4.78
N ASP A 610 8.09 24.66 -4.65
CA ASP A 610 8.87 25.76 -5.20
C ASP A 610 8.99 25.61 -6.72
N LYS A 611 8.10 26.29 -7.44
CA LYS A 611 8.03 26.22 -8.91
C LYS A 611 9.16 26.94 -9.61
N THR A 612 9.97 27.74 -8.92
CA THR A 612 11.13 28.41 -9.53
C THR A 612 12.18 27.42 -10.04
N LEU A 613 12.14 26.18 -9.53
CA LEU A 613 13.03 25.09 -9.93
C LEU A 613 12.62 24.40 -11.25
N ILE A 614 11.38 24.57 -11.73
CA ILE A 614 10.84 23.92 -12.94
C ILE A 614 10.29 24.88 -13.99
N GLU A 615 9.88 26.09 -13.61
CA GLU A 615 9.24 27.09 -14.45
C GLU A 615 9.73 28.51 -14.10
N GLY A 616 9.65 29.46 -15.04
CA GLY A 616 9.83 30.90 -14.77
C GLY A 616 11.22 31.50 -15.01
N SER A 617 12.29 30.70 -15.05
CA SER A 617 13.65 31.16 -15.42
C SER A 617 14.29 30.25 -16.47
N LYS A 618 15.15 30.81 -17.33
CA LYS A 618 16.01 30.00 -18.22
C LYS A 618 16.99 29.13 -17.44
N ASP A 619 17.31 29.53 -16.20
CA ASP A 619 18.27 28.88 -15.30
C ASP A 619 17.60 27.92 -14.29
N ALA A 620 16.30 27.64 -14.44
CA ALA A 620 15.60 26.68 -13.60
C ALA A 620 16.25 25.28 -13.76
N ILE A 621 16.68 24.69 -12.64
CA ILE A 621 17.55 23.50 -12.60
C ILE A 621 16.87 22.28 -13.23
N TYR A 622 15.55 22.13 -13.05
CA TYR A 622 14.75 21.02 -13.56
C TYR A 622 13.82 21.46 -14.71
N ARG A 623 14.28 22.43 -15.50
CA ARG A 623 13.53 22.93 -16.66
C ARG A 623 13.49 21.87 -17.76
N VAL A 624 12.29 21.65 -18.30
CA VAL A 624 12.11 20.87 -19.54
C VAL A 624 12.73 21.64 -20.73
N PRO A 625 13.65 21.02 -21.49
CA PRO A 625 14.25 21.62 -22.69
C PRO A 625 13.24 22.14 -23.73
N ASP A 626 13.63 23.16 -24.49
CA ASP A 626 12.74 23.84 -25.43
C ASP A 626 12.28 22.95 -26.59
N ASP A 627 13.10 21.99 -27.00
CA ASP A 627 12.74 20.98 -28.01
C ASP A 627 11.77 19.90 -27.49
N LEU A 628 11.53 19.84 -26.17
CA LEU A 628 10.50 19.00 -25.55
C LEU A 628 9.20 19.74 -25.25
N VAL A 629 9.09 21.04 -25.57
CA VAL A 629 7.91 21.86 -25.22
C VAL A 629 6.61 21.29 -25.77
N PHE A 630 6.60 20.81 -27.02
CA PHE A 630 5.41 20.17 -27.59
C PHE A 630 4.99 18.94 -26.77
N ALA A 631 5.93 18.04 -26.46
CA ALA A 631 5.64 16.86 -25.65
C ALA A 631 5.16 17.23 -24.24
N LYS A 632 5.84 18.20 -23.60
CA LYS A 632 5.48 18.74 -22.30
C LYS A 632 4.04 19.23 -22.28
N GLU A 633 3.67 20.14 -23.18
CA GLU A 633 2.34 20.75 -23.21
C GLU A 633 1.26 19.72 -23.49
N ASN A 634 1.47 18.83 -24.47
CA ASN A 634 0.49 17.79 -24.80
C ASN A 634 0.28 16.82 -23.62
N LEU A 635 1.36 16.32 -23.02
CA LEU A 635 1.25 15.34 -21.93
C LEU A 635 0.68 15.97 -20.66
N ILE A 636 1.08 17.19 -20.29
CA ILE A 636 0.51 17.90 -19.13
C ILE A 636 -0.97 18.20 -19.34
N ASN A 637 -1.34 18.76 -20.50
CA ASN A 637 -2.74 19.10 -20.77
C ASN A 637 -3.61 17.84 -20.81
N TYR A 638 -3.11 16.75 -21.40
CA TYR A 638 -3.80 15.48 -21.41
C TYR A 638 -3.98 14.93 -20.00
N ALA A 639 -2.92 14.93 -19.18
CA ALA A 639 -2.98 14.48 -17.80
C ALA A 639 -4.04 15.24 -17.00
N LEU A 640 -4.00 16.58 -17.03
CA LEU A 640 -4.87 17.43 -16.23
C LEU A 640 -6.34 17.40 -16.69
N LYS A 641 -6.57 17.36 -18.00
CA LYS A 641 -7.92 17.32 -18.59
C LYS A 641 -8.64 16.01 -18.27
N ASN A 642 -7.91 14.91 -18.21
CA ASN A 642 -8.44 13.58 -17.94
C ASN A 642 -8.26 13.17 -16.47
N ASP A 643 -8.20 14.12 -15.54
CA ASP A 643 -8.17 13.75 -14.12
C ASP A 643 -9.49 13.07 -13.72
N GLY A 644 -9.41 11.80 -13.29
CA GLY A 644 -10.61 11.01 -12.99
C GLY A 644 -10.31 9.68 -12.30
N ALA A 645 -11.19 8.70 -12.49
CA ALA A 645 -11.03 7.34 -11.96
C ALA A 645 -10.93 6.32 -13.11
N HIS A 646 -9.77 6.21 -13.75
CA HIS A 646 -9.56 5.37 -14.92
C HIS A 646 -8.07 5.14 -15.22
N SER A 647 -7.77 4.23 -16.14
CA SER A 647 -6.43 4.04 -16.72
C SER A 647 -6.43 4.54 -18.17
N LEU A 648 -5.48 5.39 -18.53
CA LEU A 648 -5.34 5.98 -19.87
C LEU A 648 -3.89 5.91 -20.35
N LYS A 649 -3.74 5.96 -21.67
CA LYS A 649 -2.44 6.10 -22.34
C LYS A 649 -2.37 7.44 -23.05
N ALA A 650 -1.39 8.26 -22.69
CA ALA A 650 -1.07 9.47 -23.44
C ALA A 650 -0.10 9.14 -24.57
N THR A 651 -0.24 9.84 -25.70
CA THR A 651 0.63 9.67 -26.86
C THR A 651 1.18 11.02 -27.31
N ILE A 652 2.36 10.99 -27.93
CA ILE A 652 2.95 12.11 -28.65
C ILE A 652 2.85 11.76 -30.13
N ARG A 653 2.51 12.73 -30.98
CA ARG A 653 2.45 12.51 -32.43
C ARG A 653 3.80 12.05 -32.96
N GLU A 654 3.80 11.14 -33.93
CA GLU A 654 5.02 10.45 -34.36
C GLU A 654 6.12 11.39 -34.85
N GLU A 655 5.77 12.48 -35.53
CA GLU A 655 6.71 13.48 -36.03
C GLU A 655 7.52 14.15 -34.91
N HIS A 656 6.96 14.23 -33.71
CA HIS A 656 7.63 14.73 -32.51
C HIS A 656 8.23 13.60 -31.68
N LEU A 657 7.59 12.42 -31.63
CA LEU A 657 8.05 11.30 -30.81
C LEU A 657 9.34 10.67 -31.34
N LYS A 658 9.53 10.57 -32.66
CA LYS A 658 10.74 9.99 -33.27
C LYS A 658 12.03 10.71 -32.84
N PRO A 659 12.18 12.04 -33.01
CA PRO A 659 13.38 12.73 -32.53
C PRO A 659 13.54 12.68 -31.01
N ILE A 660 12.44 12.67 -30.25
CA ILE A 660 12.46 12.54 -28.79
C ILE A 660 12.99 11.16 -28.37
N ARG A 661 12.52 10.07 -29.00
CA ARG A 661 13.01 8.71 -28.76
C ARG A 661 14.52 8.62 -28.95
N ASN A 662 15.02 9.14 -30.07
CA ASN A 662 16.44 9.06 -30.37
C ASN A 662 17.29 9.83 -29.37
N LYS A 663 16.90 11.08 -29.09
CA LYS A 663 17.71 12.05 -28.33
C LYS A 663 17.56 11.93 -26.82
N TYR A 664 16.37 11.60 -26.31
CA TYR A 664 16.02 11.75 -24.90
C TYR A 664 15.58 10.47 -24.19
N LEU A 665 14.95 9.52 -24.90
CA LEU A 665 14.43 8.31 -24.26
C LEU A 665 15.48 7.21 -24.22
N HIS A 666 15.55 6.55 -23.07
CA HIS A 666 16.48 5.47 -22.82
C HIS A 666 15.85 4.13 -23.23
N ARG A 667 16.70 3.18 -23.66
CA ARG A 667 16.26 1.80 -23.87
C ARG A 667 16.69 0.99 -22.67
N SER A 668 15.77 0.70 -21.76
CA SER A 668 16.10 0.04 -20.51
C SER A 668 16.50 -1.43 -20.67
N THR A 669 16.03 -2.11 -21.71
CA THR A 669 16.40 -3.51 -21.99
C THR A 669 17.83 -3.66 -22.48
N SER A 670 18.55 -4.68 -21.99
CA SER A 670 19.90 -5.03 -22.43
C SER A 670 20.21 -6.51 -22.17
N ASN A 671 21.37 -6.97 -22.63
CA ASN A 671 21.86 -8.34 -22.43
C ASN A 671 22.45 -8.58 -21.03
N ALA A 672 22.38 -7.59 -20.15
CA ALA A 672 22.76 -7.78 -18.75
C ALA A 672 21.74 -8.71 -18.07
N LEU A 673 22.23 -9.57 -17.17
CA LEU A 673 21.38 -10.50 -16.42
C LEU A 673 20.22 -9.74 -15.75
N GLY A 674 18.99 -10.20 -16.02
CA GLY A 674 17.77 -9.59 -15.47
C GLY A 674 17.31 -8.28 -16.11
N LYS A 675 17.96 -7.82 -17.19
CA LYS A 675 17.53 -6.68 -18.01
C LYS A 675 17.03 -7.10 -19.41
N GLY A 676 16.81 -8.40 -19.63
CA GLY A 676 16.20 -8.92 -20.86
C GLY A 676 14.79 -8.38 -21.10
N GLY A 677 14.37 -8.29 -22.35
CA GLY A 677 13.06 -7.77 -22.74
C GLY A 677 12.00 -8.87 -22.85
N ARG A 678 10.75 -8.53 -22.53
CA ARG A 678 9.57 -9.38 -22.71
C ARG A 678 8.89 -9.08 -24.03
N TYR A 679 8.56 -10.15 -24.74
CA TYR A 679 7.90 -10.09 -26.03
C TYR A 679 6.70 -11.02 -26.05
N LYS A 680 5.59 -10.53 -26.62
CA LYS A 680 4.38 -11.31 -26.88
C LYS A 680 3.98 -11.06 -28.32
N ASP A 681 3.81 -12.13 -29.08
CA ASP A 681 3.47 -12.08 -30.51
C ASP A 681 4.43 -11.19 -31.33
N GLY A 682 5.73 -11.26 -31.01
CA GLY A 682 6.79 -10.49 -31.68
C GLY A 682 6.82 -8.99 -31.34
N LYS A 683 6.05 -8.52 -30.35
CA LYS A 683 6.01 -7.12 -29.91
C LYS A 683 6.43 -6.97 -28.45
N PRO A 684 7.09 -5.86 -28.07
CA PRO A 684 7.38 -5.56 -26.67
C PRO A 684 6.12 -5.65 -25.81
N TYR A 685 6.22 -6.34 -24.68
CA TYR A 685 5.10 -6.56 -23.78
C TYR A 685 5.52 -6.34 -22.33
N ARG A 686 4.75 -5.54 -21.60
CA ARG A 686 4.91 -5.39 -20.16
C ARG A 686 3.83 -6.20 -19.44
N LYS A 687 4.23 -7.08 -18.52
CA LYS A 687 3.27 -7.83 -17.69
C LYS A 687 2.63 -6.91 -16.66
N PRO A 688 1.30 -6.78 -16.63
CA PRO A 688 0.60 -6.15 -15.53
C PRO A 688 0.42 -7.13 -14.37
N ILE A 689 0.63 -6.66 -13.15
CA ILE A 689 0.25 -7.31 -11.89
C ILE A 689 -0.92 -6.50 -11.33
N LYS A 690 -1.98 -7.19 -10.92
CA LYS A 690 -3.19 -6.53 -10.38
C LYS A 690 -2.90 -6.02 -8.96
N GLY A 691 -2.71 -4.71 -8.83
CA GLY A 691 -2.45 -4.05 -7.56
C GLY A 691 -3.69 -3.42 -6.95
#